data_AF-R7EPF9-F1
#
_entry.id   AF-R7EPF9-F1
#
_cell.length_a   1.000
_cell.length_b   1.000
_cell.length_c   1.000
_cell.angle_alpha   90.00
_cell.angle_beta   90.00
_cell.angle_gamma   90.00
#
_symmetry.space_group_name_H-M   'P 1'
#
loop_
_entity.id
_entity.type
_entity.pdbx_description
1 polymer ?
#
loop_
_entity_poly.entity_id
_entity_poly.type
_entity_poly.pdbx_seq_one_letter_code
_entity_poly.pdbx_strand_id
1 'polypeptide(L)'
;MNYNKAKKYRVAVIAVSLAAAVLLGLATVWLRGGFDAFRVKEHGAGGSERTVRVVFSDAGGGGSTFDVLPGGDASVSPDVPDGYIVEILSGDAVYEDGSITLHGVRTPQTVVYRVRKPGVFSLRVVNDSNCGTVSPRVGLSTLAENALVRFSVTEKPGYTFAGYSLGAPLDKGGTLLSAERVYIYKATDNAAVYLNYRDASAVGSFVLRYHANGGTVGGKNEVLTEKQSREFYLCPNARMNDGTIARRGYALVGYNTKADGSGTFYGCGWNIVMPESGEVDLYAVWLPETEAKYFKYTVSGNTATVTSCTATADTVVIPATLGGKKVTAIAGGALSGLRLKTLVLPPELSSLERAAVRDCTSLSTVYIFDRVSSMSDASFSGCTALSTFMMGASRLPVYHGQKHGTYSIKFERLYTADKPKIIIINGSNTAYGLNTASLISQLDGDYTVVNFGFNWKTPLTIFYEVAAHYIKPGDIVLSCPELMPQMWGENTAIGTMWEMFESCYEVMSMIDVRNYNNILGTFADFNKKCLGGKGVSYDARFADVDTYGDYTIVKEPNKAGDSYVQTVGRDFAVKIYLSAKNTANMNRAMDACRAAGAEIFISFPPTNRNCLSANSATAEYQAAFEAAIEERLHAKVISKISDYLVPGSYCFDSDYHLTTKATVWRTKQLADDLNRAIAELKKK
;
A
#
# COMPACT_ATOMS: atom_id res chain seq x y z
N MET A 1 18.32 33.99 -27.45
CA MET A 1 18.06 34.84 -28.63
C MET A 1 16.57 34.86 -28.89
N ASN A 2 15.93 35.98 -28.59
CA ASN A 2 14.59 36.32 -29.06
C ASN A 2 14.79 37.13 -30.37
N TYR A 3 13.87 37.04 -31.34
CA TYR A 3 13.57 38.00 -32.43
C TYR A 3 12.93 37.21 -33.59
N ASN A 4 11.79 37.55 -34.16
CA ASN A 4 10.77 38.52 -33.84
C ASN A 4 9.61 38.27 -34.82
N LYS A 5 8.39 38.63 -34.38
CA LYS A 5 7.11 38.68 -35.12
C LYS A 5 6.34 37.35 -35.21
N ALA A 6 5.43 37.08 -34.29
CA ALA A 6 4.16 37.78 -34.10
C ALA A 6 3.25 37.77 -35.33
N LYS A 7 2.13 37.06 -35.14
CA LYS A 7 0.77 37.59 -35.31
C LYS A 7 0.41 38.12 -36.70
N LYS A 8 -0.53 37.40 -37.32
CA LYS A 8 -1.95 37.79 -37.34
C LYS A 8 -2.73 36.62 -37.92
N TYR A 9 -3.37 35.82 -37.06
CA TYR A 9 -4.77 35.98 -36.70
C TYR A 9 -5.73 36.01 -37.89
N ARG A 10 -6.67 35.06 -37.80
CA ARG A 10 -8.09 35.20 -38.06
C ARG A 10 -8.57 35.09 -39.51
N VAL A 11 -9.73 34.44 -39.53
CA VAL A 11 -10.81 34.51 -40.50
C VAL A 11 -10.72 33.44 -41.59
N ALA A 12 -11.71 32.56 -41.50
CA ALA A 12 -12.51 32.03 -42.61
C ALA A 12 -11.87 32.17 -43.99
N VAL A 13 -11.45 31.06 -44.60
CA VAL A 13 -12.36 30.22 -45.42
C VAL A 13 -12.81 30.99 -46.68
N ILE A 14 -12.45 30.38 -47.81
CA ILE A 14 -13.11 30.48 -49.12
C ILE A 14 -12.67 31.63 -50.04
N ALA A 15 -12.07 31.17 -51.15
CA ALA A 15 -12.26 31.65 -52.52
C ALA A 15 -11.65 33.00 -52.92
N VAL A 16 -11.19 33.19 -54.14
CA VAL A 16 -11.05 32.32 -55.31
C VAL A 16 -10.14 33.13 -56.22
N SER A 17 -9.10 32.48 -56.73
CA SER A 17 -8.63 32.68 -58.10
C SER A 17 -7.76 31.47 -58.49
N LEU A 18 -8.29 30.25 -58.60
CA LEU A 18 -8.85 29.78 -59.87
C LEU A 18 -10.12 30.54 -60.27
N ALA A 19 -9.84 31.76 -60.74
CA ALA A 19 -10.75 32.71 -61.34
C ALA A 19 -10.36 32.68 -62.81
N ALA A 20 -10.85 31.61 -63.43
CA ALA A 20 -11.20 31.46 -64.82
C ALA A 20 -11.86 30.07 -64.84
N ALA A 21 -13.16 29.90 -64.66
CA ALA A 21 -14.26 30.83 -64.72
C ALA A 21 -15.47 30.06 -64.11
N VAL A 22 -16.54 30.66 -63.60
CA VAL A 22 -17.30 31.71 -64.28
C VAL A 22 -17.38 31.45 -65.80
N LEU A 23 -17.58 30.20 -66.16
CA LEU A 23 -18.38 29.83 -67.33
C LEU A 23 -19.47 28.90 -66.80
N LEU A 24 -20.18 29.22 -65.72
CA LEU A 24 -21.21 30.25 -65.76
C LEU A 24 -21.84 30.31 -64.37
N GLY A 25 -21.52 31.32 -63.55
CA GLY A 25 -22.02 31.40 -62.18
C GLY A 25 -23.54 31.25 -62.07
N LEU A 26 -24.00 30.64 -60.97
CA LEU A 26 -25.14 31.05 -60.13
C LEU A 26 -25.31 30.01 -59.01
N ALA A 27 -25.44 30.48 -57.78
CA ALA A 27 -25.61 29.65 -56.58
C ALA A 27 -27.04 29.08 -56.48
N THR A 28 -27.20 27.90 -55.88
CA THR A 28 -28.20 27.67 -54.80
C THR A 28 -27.86 26.42 -53.98
N VAL A 29 -27.89 26.58 -52.66
CA VAL A 29 -27.87 25.50 -51.66
C VAL A 29 -29.23 24.82 -51.64
N TRP A 30 -29.28 23.47 -51.66
CA TRP A 30 -30.33 22.68 -51.00
C TRP A 30 -29.74 21.34 -50.50
N LEU A 31 -29.90 21.09 -49.19
CA LEU A 31 -29.67 19.82 -48.50
C LEU A 31 -30.63 18.74 -49.02
N ARG A 32 -30.15 17.49 -49.22
CA ARG A 32 -30.88 16.25 -48.87
C ARG A 32 -30.03 14.99 -49.09
N GLY A 33 -29.63 14.40 -47.95
CA GLY A 33 -29.45 12.98 -47.59
C GLY A 33 -28.98 11.93 -48.60
N GLY A 34 -28.05 11.08 -48.15
CA GLY A 34 -28.10 9.64 -48.46
C GLY A 34 -26.78 8.92 -48.71
N PHE A 35 -26.12 8.49 -47.63
CA PHE A 35 -25.30 7.29 -47.42
C PHE A 35 -24.24 6.81 -48.45
N ASP A 36 -23.00 6.71 -47.96
CA ASP A 36 -21.90 5.90 -48.52
C ASP A 36 -22.22 4.39 -48.50
N ALA A 37 -21.94 3.70 -49.62
CA ALA A 37 -21.88 2.23 -49.67
C ALA A 37 -20.58 1.76 -50.37
N PHE A 38 -19.80 0.99 -49.61
CA PHE A 38 -18.70 0.09 -49.95
C PHE A 38 -17.41 0.62 -50.62
N ARG A 39 -16.31 0.56 -49.84
CA ARG A 39 -15.04 0.00 -50.33
C ARG A 39 -14.69 -1.24 -49.51
N VAL A 40 -14.75 -2.42 -50.11
CA VAL A 40 -14.00 -3.58 -49.65
C VAL A 40 -12.62 -3.50 -50.28
N LYS A 41 -11.61 -3.23 -49.45
CA LYS A 41 -10.20 -3.54 -49.75
C LYS A 41 -9.43 -3.65 -48.44
N GLU A 42 -9.03 -4.87 -48.07
CA GLU A 42 -7.65 -5.34 -48.19
C GLU A 42 -7.39 -6.70 -47.52
N HIS A 43 -6.39 -7.39 -48.06
CA HIS A 43 -5.74 -8.57 -47.49
C HIS A 43 -5.09 -8.22 -46.14
N GLY A 44 -5.45 -8.98 -45.10
CA GLY A 44 -4.82 -8.95 -43.79
C GLY A 44 -5.28 -10.15 -42.98
N ALA A 45 -4.36 -10.84 -42.31
CA ALA A 45 -4.64 -12.07 -41.58
C ALA A 45 -5.70 -11.88 -40.48
N GLY A 46 -6.72 -12.76 -40.50
CA GLY A 46 -7.55 -13.22 -39.37
C GLY A 46 -8.09 -12.22 -38.34
N GLY A 47 -9.41 -12.03 -38.31
CA GLY A 47 -10.14 -11.66 -37.08
C GLY A 47 -10.84 -10.29 -37.04
N SER A 48 -10.82 -9.47 -38.09
CA SER A 48 -11.56 -8.20 -38.10
C SER A 48 -13.07 -8.39 -38.30
N GLU A 49 -13.87 -7.59 -37.59
CA GLU A 49 -15.32 -7.57 -37.72
C GLU A 49 -15.73 -6.99 -39.08
N ARG A 50 -16.76 -7.58 -39.68
CA ARG A 50 -17.31 -7.18 -40.98
C ARG A 50 -18.78 -6.85 -40.81
N THR A 51 -19.23 -5.81 -41.50
CA THR A 51 -20.62 -5.34 -41.40
C THR A 51 -21.30 -5.45 -42.75
N VAL A 52 -22.47 -6.07 -42.75
CA VAL A 52 -23.37 -6.15 -43.90
C VAL A 52 -24.59 -5.32 -43.56
N ARG A 53 -24.94 -4.36 -44.42
CA ARG A 53 -26.17 -3.60 -44.28
C ARG A 53 -27.07 -3.90 -45.47
N VAL A 54 -28.27 -4.39 -45.20
CA VAL A 54 -29.31 -4.62 -46.22
C VAL A 54 -30.21 -3.40 -46.25
N VAL A 55 -30.35 -2.79 -47.43
CA VAL A 55 -31.14 -1.56 -47.64
C VAL A 55 -32.06 -1.78 -48.84
N PHE A 56 -33.29 -1.25 -48.79
CA PHE A 56 -34.21 -1.29 -49.92
C PHE A 56 -33.85 -0.20 -50.93
N SER A 57 -33.92 -0.51 -52.23
CA SER A 57 -33.91 0.49 -53.30
C SER A 57 -35.08 0.26 -54.25
N ASP A 58 -35.79 1.33 -54.61
CA ASP A 58 -36.78 1.32 -55.67
C ASP A 58 -36.10 1.82 -56.97
N ALA A 59 -35.93 0.91 -57.93
CA ALA A 59 -35.43 1.10 -59.29
C ALA A 59 -33.91 0.94 -59.54
N GLY A 60 -33.63 0.03 -60.49
CA GLY A 60 -32.30 -0.43 -60.84
C GLY A 60 -31.37 0.63 -61.44
N GLY A 61 -30.11 0.58 -61.02
CA GLY A 61 -29.03 1.39 -61.56
C GLY A 61 -27.69 1.15 -60.88
N GLY A 62 -26.96 0.14 -61.35
CA GLY A 62 -25.49 0.06 -61.36
C GLY A 62 -24.69 0.50 -60.13
N GLY A 63 -24.61 -0.37 -59.12
CA GLY A 63 -23.64 -0.33 -58.03
C GLY A 63 -23.88 -1.52 -57.10
N SER A 64 -22.86 -2.11 -56.49
CA SER A 64 -22.97 -3.33 -55.67
C SER A 64 -23.67 -3.09 -54.32
N THR A 65 -24.97 -2.82 -54.36
CA THR A 65 -25.92 -2.91 -53.25
C THR A 65 -26.76 -4.17 -53.42
N PHE A 66 -27.02 -4.91 -52.32
CA PHE A 66 -27.92 -6.08 -52.35
C PHE A 66 -29.37 -5.59 -52.37
N ASP A 67 -30.03 -5.68 -53.52
CA ASP A 67 -31.46 -5.39 -53.66
C ASP A 67 -32.27 -6.59 -53.15
N VAL A 68 -33.13 -6.37 -52.15
CA VAL A 68 -34.02 -7.41 -51.59
C VAL A 68 -35.42 -6.83 -51.52
N LEU A 69 -36.41 -7.51 -52.09
CA LEU A 69 -37.81 -7.07 -52.00
C LEU A 69 -38.28 -7.14 -50.55
N PRO A 70 -39.13 -6.20 -50.07
CA PRO A 70 -39.71 -6.28 -48.73
C PRO A 70 -40.38 -7.63 -48.47
N GLY A 71 -39.86 -8.38 -47.48
CA GLY A 71 -40.31 -9.73 -47.13
C GLY A 71 -39.53 -10.88 -47.80
N GLY A 72 -38.52 -10.59 -48.61
CA GLY A 72 -37.61 -11.57 -49.20
C GLY A 72 -36.36 -11.84 -48.35
N ASP A 73 -35.66 -12.92 -48.67
CA ASP A 73 -34.40 -13.29 -48.01
C ASP A 73 -33.22 -12.56 -48.65
N ALA A 74 -32.24 -12.18 -47.83
CA ALA A 74 -31.00 -11.56 -48.25
C ALA A 74 -29.83 -12.48 -47.93
N SER A 75 -28.99 -12.83 -48.90
CA SER A 75 -27.80 -13.65 -48.65
C SER A 75 -26.52 -13.01 -49.18
N VAL A 76 -25.43 -13.20 -48.43
CA VAL A 76 -24.08 -12.83 -48.86
C VAL A 76 -23.13 -13.98 -48.57
N SER A 77 -22.36 -14.40 -49.57
CA SER A 77 -21.35 -15.44 -49.42
C SER A 77 -20.01 -14.79 -49.08
N PRO A 78 -19.56 -14.80 -47.81
CA PRO A 78 -18.23 -14.34 -47.47
C PRO A 78 -17.17 -15.26 -48.07
N ASP A 79 -16.04 -14.72 -48.47
CA ASP A 79 -14.84 -15.51 -48.74
C ASP A 79 -14.31 -16.09 -47.42
N VAL A 80 -14.37 -17.42 -47.27
CA VAL A 80 -14.02 -18.17 -46.05
C VAL A 80 -12.94 -19.20 -46.39
N PRO A 81 -11.69 -18.99 -45.93
CA PRO A 81 -10.61 -19.94 -46.16
C PRO A 81 -10.85 -21.31 -45.48
N ASP A 82 -10.26 -22.37 -46.02
CA ASP A 82 -10.36 -23.73 -45.46
C ASP A 82 -9.97 -23.78 -43.98
N GLY A 83 -10.84 -24.38 -43.18
CA GLY A 83 -10.67 -24.51 -41.72
C GLY A 83 -11.01 -23.24 -40.92
N TYR A 84 -11.63 -22.23 -41.52
CA TYR A 84 -12.20 -21.07 -40.83
C TYR A 84 -13.73 -21.22 -40.70
N ILE A 85 -14.30 -20.58 -39.67
CA ILE A 85 -15.74 -20.51 -39.40
C ILE A 85 -16.22 -19.06 -39.49
N VAL A 86 -17.52 -18.90 -39.74
CA VAL A 86 -18.23 -17.63 -39.69
C VAL A 86 -19.04 -17.55 -38.41
N GLU A 87 -18.87 -16.46 -37.68
CA GLU A 87 -19.56 -16.19 -36.41
C GLU A 87 -20.39 -14.92 -36.57
N ILE A 88 -21.71 -15.02 -36.31
CA ILE A 88 -22.63 -13.88 -36.32
C ILE A 88 -22.57 -13.20 -34.95
N LEU A 89 -22.12 -11.95 -34.92
CA LEU A 89 -21.90 -11.18 -33.70
C LEU A 89 -23.12 -10.34 -33.33
N SER A 90 -23.92 -9.93 -34.31
CA SER A 90 -25.21 -9.26 -34.08
C SER A 90 -26.10 -9.29 -35.34
N GLY A 91 -27.41 -9.20 -35.13
CA GLY A 91 -28.45 -9.33 -36.16
C GLY A 91 -29.03 -10.75 -36.24
N ASP A 92 -30.18 -10.90 -36.89
CA ASP A 92 -30.94 -12.16 -36.94
C ASP A 92 -30.51 -13.08 -38.09
N ALA A 93 -29.29 -12.91 -38.59
CA ALA A 93 -28.78 -13.70 -39.70
C ALA A 93 -28.26 -15.06 -39.24
N VAL A 94 -28.37 -16.06 -40.12
CA VAL A 94 -27.79 -17.39 -39.96
C VAL A 94 -26.70 -17.62 -41.00
N TYR A 95 -25.64 -18.33 -40.63
CA TYR A 95 -24.66 -18.80 -41.60
C TYR A 95 -24.96 -20.24 -41.99
N GLU A 96 -25.44 -20.44 -43.21
CA GLU A 96 -25.85 -21.73 -43.75
C GLU A 96 -25.43 -21.83 -45.22
N ASP A 97 -25.08 -23.03 -45.67
CA ASP A 97 -24.69 -23.31 -47.07
C ASP A 97 -23.65 -22.34 -47.67
N GLY A 98 -22.69 -21.90 -46.84
CA GLY A 98 -21.61 -21.01 -47.26
C GLY A 98 -22.01 -19.53 -47.37
N SER A 99 -23.21 -19.16 -46.92
CA SER A 99 -23.73 -17.80 -47.01
C SER A 99 -24.31 -17.33 -45.67
N ILE A 100 -24.21 -16.02 -45.42
CA ILE A 100 -24.91 -15.36 -44.32
C ILE A 100 -26.28 -14.95 -44.86
N THR A 101 -27.33 -15.57 -44.35
CA THR A 101 -28.72 -15.40 -44.79
C THR A 101 -29.54 -14.69 -43.72
N LEU A 102 -30.25 -13.63 -44.13
CA LEU A 102 -31.30 -12.99 -43.37
C LEU A 102 -32.64 -13.36 -43.99
N HIS A 103 -33.51 -14.01 -43.23
CA HIS A 103 -34.83 -14.41 -43.75
C HIS A 103 -35.89 -13.33 -43.55
N GLY A 104 -36.76 -13.16 -44.54
CA GLY A 104 -37.97 -12.35 -44.44
C GLY A 104 -37.72 -10.87 -44.11
N VAL A 105 -36.71 -10.25 -44.72
CA VAL A 105 -36.28 -8.88 -44.40
C VAL A 105 -37.36 -7.87 -44.82
N ARG A 106 -38.05 -7.27 -43.85
CA ARG A 106 -39.11 -6.26 -44.08
C ARG A 106 -38.66 -4.81 -43.83
N THR A 107 -37.58 -4.63 -43.09
CA THR A 107 -36.98 -3.33 -42.74
C THR A 107 -35.46 -3.43 -42.88
N PRO A 108 -34.73 -2.35 -43.19
CA PRO A 108 -33.27 -2.41 -43.31
C PRO A 108 -32.64 -2.98 -42.04
N GLN A 109 -31.76 -3.98 -42.18
CA GLN A 109 -31.06 -4.60 -41.08
C GLN A 109 -29.54 -4.51 -41.26
N THR A 110 -28.83 -4.44 -40.14
CA THR A 110 -27.37 -4.49 -40.10
C THR A 110 -26.96 -5.77 -39.39
N VAL A 111 -26.11 -6.56 -40.04
CA VAL A 111 -25.52 -7.78 -39.49
C VAL A 111 -24.04 -7.55 -39.34
N VAL A 112 -23.51 -7.91 -38.17
CA VAL A 112 -22.07 -7.92 -37.93
C VAL A 112 -21.62 -9.36 -37.81
N TYR A 113 -20.59 -9.74 -38.57
CA TYR A 113 -20.04 -11.08 -38.57
C TYR A 113 -18.51 -11.06 -38.56
N ARG A 114 -17.90 -12.20 -38.23
CA ARG A 114 -16.44 -12.38 -38.23
C ARG A 114 -16.09 -13.74 -38.86
N VAL A 115 -15.01 -13.78 -39.63
CA VAL A 115 -14.39 -15.02 -40.14
C VAL A 115 -13.16 -15.33 -39.29
N ARG A 116 -13.11 -16.49 -38.63
CA ARG A 116 -11.99 -16.87 -37.76
C ARG A 116 -11.66 -18.36 -37.81
N LYS A 117 -10.41 -18.73 -37.50
CA LYS A 117 -9.99 -20.13 -37.38
C LYS A 117 -10.36 -20.65 -35.99
N PRO A 118 -11.07 -21.78 -35.85
CA PRO A 118 -11.33 -22.39 -34.55
C PRO A 118 -10.03 -22.69 -33.79
N GLY A 119 -10.01 -22.43 -32.49
CA GLY A 119 -8.86 -22.71 -31.62
C GLY A 119 -7.66 -21.76 -31.80
N VAL A 120 -7.80 -20.67 -32.55
CA VAL A 120 -6.74 -19.65 -32.71
C VAL A 120 -7.28 -18.28 -32.34
N PHE A 121 -6.62 -17.62 -31.39
CA PHE A 121 -7.00 -16.31 -30.85
C PHE A 121 -5.96 -15.25 -31.14
N SER A 122 -6.40 -14.01 -31.36
CA SER A 122 -5.51 -12.85 -31.47
C SER A 122 -5.34 -12.19 -30.10
N LEU A 123 -4.08 -11.98 -29.68
CA LEU A 123 -3.76 -11.15 -28.53
C LEU A 123 -3.05 -9.87 -29.01
N ARG A 124 -3.61 -8.72 -28.62
CA ARG A 124 -2.97 -7.41 -28.78
C ARG A 124 -2.60 -6.89 -27.41
N VAL A 125 -1.33 -6.54 -27.21
CA VAL A 125 -0.88 -5.80 -26.02
C VAL A 125 -0.74 -4.33 -26.38
N VAL A 126 -1.43 -3.47 -25.65
CA VAL A 126 -1.52 -2.04 -25.93
C VAL A 126 -0.85 -1.26 -24.80
N ASN A 127 0.18 -0.48 -25.16
CA ASN A 127 0.90 0.41 -24.26
C ASN A 127 0.95 1.80 -24.91
N ASP A 128 -0.13 2.56 -24.71
CA ASP A 128 -0.36 3.83 -25.43
C ASP A 128 0.41 5.01 -24.86
N SER A 129 0.91 4.91 -23.62
CA SER A 129 1.37 6.05 -22.86
C SER A 129 2.89 6.22 -22.80
N ASN A 130 3.67 5.26 -23.35
CA ASN A 130 5.14 5.30 -23.30
C ASN A 130 5.66 5.41 -21.84
N CYS A 131 4.86 5.04 -20.84
CA CYS A 131 5.11 5.16 -19.39
C CYS A 131 5.89 3.98 -18.80
N GLY A 132 6.19 2.98 -19.61
CA GLY A 132 6.94 1.78 -19.25
C GLY A 132 7.18 0.89 -20.46
N THR A 133 7.83 -0.24 -20.26
CA THR A 133 8.04 -1.30 -21.26
C THR A 133 7.38 -2.59 -20.81
N VAL A 134 7.01 -3.44 -21.76
CA VAL A 134 6.41 -4.77 -21.52
C VAL A 134 7.22 -5.85 -22.21
N SER A 135 7.38 -6.99 -21.56
CA SER A 135 8.04 -8.19 -22.08
C SER A 135 7.12 -9.40 -21.99
N PRO A 136 6.97 -10.21 -23.06
CA PRO A 136 7.51 -9.96 -24.40
C PRO A 136 6.89 -8.71 -25.04
N ARG A 137 7.61 -8.07 -25.99
CA ARG A 137 7.01 -7.04 -26.85
C ARG A 137 6.05 -7.73 -27.81
N VAL A 138 4.81 -7.90 -27.40
CA VAL A 138 3.79 -8.59 -28.19
C VAL A 138 3.06 -7.55 -29.04
N GLY A 139 3.34 -7.53 -30.34
CA GLY A 139 2.44 -6.96 -31.35
C GLY A 139 1.17 -7.81 -31.49
N LEU A 140 0.39 -7.64 -32.56
CA LEU A 140 -0.71 -8.57 -32.83
C LEU A 140 -0.14 -10.00 -33.01
N SER A 141 -0.45 -10.92 -32.11
CA SER A 141 0.04 -12.31 -32.18
C SER A 141 -1.12 -13.31 -32.17
N THR A 142 -0.99 -14.38 -32.97
CA THR A 142 -1.93 -15.50 -32.99
C THR A 142 -1.49 -16.57 -32.01
N LEU A 143 -2.39 -16.94 -31.10
CA LEU A 143 -2.19 -17.90 -30.03
C LEU A 143 -3.12 -19.08 -30.24
N ALA A 144 -2.66 -20.28 -29.88
CA ALA A 144 -3.57 -21.42 -29.74
C ALA A 144 -4.51 -21.20 -28.53
N GLU A 145 -5.69 -21.80 -28.58
CA GLU A 145 -6.59 -21.87 -27.44
C GLU A 145 -5.90 -22.45 -26.21
N ASN A 146 -6.13 -21.83 -25.06
CA ASN A 146 -5.47 -22.08 -23.78
C ASN A 146 -3.96 -21.80 -23.71
N ALA A 147 -3.35 -21.19 -24.75
CA ALA A 147 -1.95 -20.76 -24.66
C ALA A 147 -1.74 -19.76 -23.52
N LEU A 148 -0.62 -19.91 -22.81
CA LEU A 148 -0.24 -19.05 -21.69
C LEU A 148 0.83 -18.05 -22.15
N VAL A 149 0.56 -16.76 -21.96
CA VAL A 149 1.48 -15.67 -22.26
C VAL A 149 1.86 -14.96 -20.97
N ARG A 150 3.14 -14.96 -20.63
CA ARG A 150 3.66 -14.25 -19.46
C ARG A 150 4.05 -12.83 -19.83
N PHE A 151 3.36 -11.84 -19.29
CA PHE A 151 3.74 -10.43 -19.34
C PHE A 151 4.59 -10.05 -18.14
N SER A 152 5.51 -9.12 -18.35
CA SER A 152 6.29 -8.44 -17.31
C SER A 152 6.45 -6.98 -17.69
N VAL A 153 6.22 -6.06 -16.74
CA VAL A 153 6.34 -4.61 -16.95
C VAL A 153 7.55 -4.02 -16.23
N THR A 154 8.20 -3.05 -16.88
CA THR A 154 9.17 -2.15 -16.28
C THR A 154 8.65 -0.71 -16.41
N GLU A 155 8.57 0.02 -15.31
CA GLU A 155 8.08 1.41 -15.28
C GLU A 155 9.17 2.40 -15.71
N LYS A 156 8.75 3.54 -16.27
CA LYS A 156 9.62 4.73 -16.36
C LYS A 156 9.48 5.56 -15.09
N PRO A 157 10.53 6.28 -14.67
CA PRO A 157 10.44 7.22 -13.55
C PRO A 157 9.26 8.19 -13.70
N GLY A 158 8.48 8.38 -12.63
CA GLY A 158 7.31 9.27 -12.61
C GLY A 158 5.98 8.62 -12.99
N TYR A 159 5.96 7.32 -13.29
CA TYR A 159 4.74 6.56 -13.60
C TYR A 159 4.67 5.31 -12.75
N THR A 160 3.48 5.03 -12.21
CA THR A 160 3.22 3.81 -11.44
C THR A 160 2.29 2.89 -12.24
N PHE A 161 2.71 1.66 -12.47
CA PHE A 161 1.92 0.63 -13.12
C PHE A 161 0.66 0.36 -12.30
N ALA A 162 -0.48 0.43 -12.95
CA ALA A 162 -1.81 0.31 -12.35
C ALA A 162 -2.55 -0.96 -12.79
N GLY A 163 -1.86 -1.86 -13.51
CA GLY A 163 -2.37 -3.16 -13.90
C GLY A 163 -2.63 -3.32 -15.40
N TYR A 164 -2.93 -4.55 -15.78
CA TYR A 164 -3.41 -4.96 -17.09
C TYR A 164 -4.94 -4.91 -17.11
N SER A 165 -5.56 -4.38 -18.16
CA SER A 165 -7.01 -4.44 -18.37
C SER A 165 -7.39 -5.04 -19.71
N LEU A 166 -8.58 -5.64 -19.80
CA LEU A 166 -9.12 -6.29 -20.98
C LEU A 166 -10.10 -5.35 -21.71
N GLY A 167 -10.04 -5.36 -23.04
CA GLY A 167 -10.99 -4.71 -23.94
C GLY A 167 -10.78 -3.20 -24.10
N ALA A 168 -10.45 -2.49 -23.02
CA ALA A 168 -10.14 -1.07 -23.01
C ALA A 168 -9.15 -0.71 -21.87
N PRO A 169 -8.55 0.50 -21.89
CA PRO A 169 -7.92 1.09 -20.71
C PRO A 169 -8.88 1.19 -19.52
N LEU A 170 -8.38 1.12 -18.28
CA LEU A 170 -9.21 1.19 -17.06
C LEU A 170 -10.02 2.49 -16.97
N ASP A 171 -9.43 3.63 -17.36
CA ASP A 171 -10.09 4.95 -17.38
C ASP A 171 -11.18 5.07 -18.45
N LYS A 172 -11.28 4.08 -19.34
CA LYS A 172 -12.30 3.97 -20.40
C LYS A 172 -13.22 2.77 -20.19
N GLY A 173 -13.29 2.24 -18.97
CA GLY A 173 -14.21 1.16 -18.60
C GLY A 173 -13.70 -0.25 -18.89
N GLY A 174 -12.40 -0.43 -19.09
CA GLY A 174 -11.79 -1.76 -19.25
C GLY A 174 -11.87 -2.63 -17.99
N THR A 175 -11.93 -3.94 -18.17
CA THR A 175 -11.97 -4.90 -17.04
C THR A 175 -10.57 -5.18 -16.53
N LEU A 176 -10.30 -4.98 -15.24
CA LEU A 176 -8.98 -5.29 -14.65
C LEU A 176 -8.68 -6.80 -14.74
N LEU A 177 -7.56 -7.15 -15.37
CA LEU A 177 -7.05 -8.53 -15.46
C LEU A 177 -6.08 -8.86 -14.31
N SER A 178 -5.17 -7.93 -14.00
CA SER A 178 -4.21 -8.09 -12.91
C SER A 178 -3.55 -6.76 -12.58
N ALA A 179 -3.34 -6.46 -11.29
CA ALA A 179 -2.53 -5.31 -10.85
C ALA A 179 -1.02 -5.63 -10.77
N GLU A 180 -0.65 -6.89 -10.96
CA GLU A 180 0.71 -7.38 -10.76
C GLU A 180 1.64 -6.98 -11.91
N ARG A 181 2.90 -6.67 -11.62
CA ARG A 181 3.89 -6.38 -12.67
C ARG A 181 4.14 -7.57 -13.60
N VAL A 182 3.91 -8.79 -13.10
CA VAL A 182 4.00 -10.03 -13.87
C VAL A 182 2.63 -10.69 -13.93
N TYR A 183 2.11 -10.93 -15.13
CA TYR A 183 0.79 -11.52 -15.32
C TYR A 183 0.85 -12.64 -16.36
N ILE A 184 0.18 -13.76 -16.12
CA ILE A 184 0.05 -14.86 -17.09
C ILE A 184 -1.35 -14.79 -17.67
N TYR A 185 -1.45 -14.37 -18.92
CA TYR A 185 -2.70 -14.38 -19.67
C TYR A 185 -2.94 -15.75 -20.30
N LYS A 186 -4.17 -16.27 -20.13
CA LYS A 186 -4.63 -17.50 -20.76
C LYS A 186 -5.55 -17.16 -21.93
N ALA A 187 -5.15 -17.53 -23.15
CA ALA A 187 -5.91 -17.24 -24.36
C ALA A 187 -7.20 -18.08 -24.41
N THR A 188 -8.34 -17.45 -24.11
CA THR A 188 -9.68 -18.06 -24.17
C THR A 188 -10.59 -17.39 -25.19
N ASP A 189 -10.23 -16.16 -25.61
CA ASP A 189 -10.83 -15.45 -26.75
C ASP A 189 -9.80 -14.44 -27.31
N ASN A 190 -10.15 -13.81 -28.43
CA ASN A 190 -9.51 -12.61 -28.94
C ASN A 190 -9.53 -11.51 -27.89
N ALA A 191 -8.37 -10.93 -27.59
CA ALA A 191 -8.23 -9.97 -26.51
C ALA A 191 -7.31 -8.81 -26.86
N ALA A 192 -7.72 -7.63 -26.40
CA ALA A 192 -6.85 -6.47 -26.27
C ALA A 192 -6.53 -6.27 -24.78
N VAL A 193 -5.26 -6.45 -24.42
CA VAL A 193 -4.75 -6.23 -23.07
C VAL A 193 -4.04 -4.87 -23.02
N TYR A 194 -4.55 -3.97 -22.20
CA TYR A 194 -4.03 -2.62 -22.03
C TYR A 194 -3.15 -2.54 -20.78
N LEU A 195 -2.01 -1.88 -20.91
CA LEU A 195 -1.18 -1.52 -19.78
C LEU A 195 -1.64 -0.19 -19.22
N ASN A 196 -2.01 -0.19 -17.95
CA ASN A 196 -2.47 0.99 -17.27
C ASN A 196 -1.33 1.54 -16.42
N TYR A 197 -1.12 2.84 -16.53
CA TYR A 197 -0.15 3.57 -15.73
C TYR A 197 -0.87 4.77 -15.13
N ARG A 198 -0.58 5.04 -13.87
CA ARG A 198 -0.90 6.32 -13.24
C ARG A 198 0.26 7.26 -13.53
N ASP A 199 -0.05 8.36 -14.20
CA ASP A 199 0.82 9.53 -14.26
C ASP A 199 0.80 10.18 -12.87
N ALA A 200 1.96 10.42 -12.27
CA ALA A 200 2.07 11.13 -10.99
C ALA A 200 1.39 12.51 -11.04
N SER A 201 1.27 13.13 -12.23
CA SER A 201 0.56 14.40 -12.43
C SER A 201 -0.97 14.26 -12.55
N ALA A 202 -1.50 13.05 -12.78
CA ALA A 202 -2.94 12.77 -12.90
C ALA A 202 -3.60 12.31 -11.58
N VAL A 203 -2.81 11.99 -10.54
CA VAL A 203 -3.34 11.50 -9.24
C VAL A 203 -3.96 12.63 -8.39
N GLY A 204 -3.89 13.87 -8.86
CA GLY A 204 -4.34 15.05 -8.14
C GLY A 204 -3.40 15.39 -6.98
N SER A 205 -3.72 16.47 -6.27
CA SER A 205 -3.02 16.91 -5.07
C SER A 205 -4.05 17.36 -4.06
N PHE A 206 -3.72 17.31 -2.78
CA PHE A 206 -4.47 18.00 -1.75
C PHE A 206 -3.57 19.01 -1.05
N VAL A 207 -4.17 19.94 -0.33
CA VAL A 207 -3.45 20.96 0.43
C VAL A 207 -3.69 20.75 1.91
N LEU A 208 -2.62 20.65 2.69
CA LEU A 208 -2.67 20.75 4.14
C LEU A 208 -2.57 22.23 4.52
N ARG A 209 -3.56 22.73 5.27
CA ARG A 209 -3.61 24.11 5.76
C ARG A 209 -3.39 24.11 7.26
N TYR A 210 -2.22 24.54 7.69
CA TYR A 210 -1.85 24.63 9.09
C TYR A 210 -2.22 25.99 9.66
N HIS A 211 -3.21 25.98 10.53
CA HIS A 211 -3.65 27.14 11.29
C HIS A 211 -2.89 27.20 12.61
N ALA A 212 -2.20 28.32 12.88
CA ALA A 212 -1.43 28.46 14.10
C ALA A 212 -2.28 28.50 15.39
N ASN A 213 -3.60 28.64 15.28
CA ASN A 213 -4.58 28.51 16.37
C ASN A 213 -4.20 29.26 17.66
N GLY A 214 -4.04 30.59 17.55
CA GLY A 214 -3.56 31.47 18.63
C GLY A 214 -2.04 31.61 18.73
N GLY A 215 -1.28 30.90 17.89
CA GLY A 215 0.14 31.12 17.64
C GLY A 215 0.40 31.93 16.37
N THR A 216 1.63 31.79 15.84
CA THR A 216 2.10 32.42 14.60
C THR A 216 2.83 31.42 13.71
N VAL A 217 2.88 31.69 12.41
CA VAL A 217 3.71 31.00 11.42
C VAL A 217 4.87 31.92 11.05
N GLY A 218 6.10 31.54 11.38
CA GLY A 218 7.28 32.39 11.11
C GLY A 218 7.18 33.80 11.72
N GLY A 219 6.46 33.95 12.84
CA GLY A 219 6.19 35.23 13.49
C GLY A 219 5.04 36.05 12.90
N LYS A 220 4.30 35.52 11.91
CA LYS A 220 3.16 36.19 11.26
C LYS A 220 1.84 35.47 11.54
N ASN A 221 0.73 36.21 11.47
CA ASN A 221 -0.62 35.68 11.57
C ASN A 221 -1.08 35.15 10.20
N GLU A 222 -0.45 34.07 9.74
CA GLU A 222 -0.70 33.46 8.43
C GLU A 222 -1.11 31.98 8.60
N VAL A 223 -1.74 31.43 7.56
CA VAL A 223 -1.99 29.98 7.42
C VAL A 223 -0.86 29.41 6.56
N LEU A 224 -0.16 28.40 7.07
CA LEU A 224 0.87 27.71 6.29
C LEU A 224 0.19 26.66 5.41
N THR A 225 0.48 26.67 4.11
CA THR A 225 -0.08 25.71 3.15
C THR A 225 1.00 24.79 2.64
N GLU A 226 0.76 23.50 2.64
CA GLU A 226 1.64 22.50 2.05
C GLU A 226 0.86 21.68 1.03
N LYS A 227 1.32 21.72 -0.22
CA LYS A 227 0.75 20.88 -1.28
C LYS A 227 1.35 19.49 -1.18
N GLN A 228 0.48 18.49 -1.05
CA GLN A 228 0.86 17.09 -0.94
C GLN A 228 0.47 16.33 -2.21
N SER A 229 1.35 15.44 -2.65
CA SER A 229 1.05 14.53 -3.76
C SER A 229 0.07 13.45 -3.30
N ARG A 230 -0.80 13.02 -4.20
CA ARG A 230 -1.75 11.91 -3.98
C ARG A 230 -1.28 10.61 -4.60
N GLU A 231 -0.01 10.51 -4.98
CA GLU A 231 0.53 9.20 -5.36
C GLU A 231 0.08 8.18 -4.31
N PHE A 232 -0.45 7.05 -4.76
CA PHE A 232 -0.75 5.94 -3.87
C PHE A 232 0.51 5.64 -3.03
N TYR A 233 0.41 5.10 -1.81
CA TYR A 233 1.53 4.78 -0.88
C TYR A 233 2.29 5.97 -0.23
N LEU A 234 1.91 7.23 -0.48
CA LEU A 234 2.68 8.39 0.00
C LEU A 234 2.55 8.75 1.48
N CYS A 235 1.55 8.21 2.20
CA CYS A 235 1.36 8.38 3.65
C CYS A 235 1.83 9.76 4.17
N PRO A 236 1.12 10.86 3.86
CA PRO A 236 1.56 12.21 4.24
C PRO A 236 1.66 12.32 5.76
N ASN A 237 2.68 12.99 6.27
CA ASN A 237 2.83 13.23 7.70
C ASN A 237 2.48 14.66 8.08
N ALA A 238 1.91 14.84 9.28
CA ALA A 238 1.71 16.15 9.88
C ALA A 238 3.06 16.84 10.11
N ARG A 239 3.07 18.17 9.98
CA ARG A 239 4.31 18.96 10.13
C ARG A 239 4.96 18.74 11.49
N MET A 240 6.29 18.64 11.49
CA MET A 240 7.10 18.44 12.69
C MET A 240 7.11 19.68 13.59
N ASN A 241 7.52 19.51 14.86
CA ASN A 241 7.81 20.63 15.74
C ASN A 241 9.22 21.18 15.46
N ASP A 242 9.35 21.93 14.37
CA ASP A 242 10.60 22.55 13.90
C ASP A 242 10.73 24.04 14.27
N GLY A 243 9.76 24.57 15.05
CA GLY A 243 9.68 25.98 15.44
C GLY A 243 9.05 26.91 14.40
N THR A 244 8.66 26.42 13.23
CA THR A 244 7.98 27.24 12.19
C THR A 244 6.64 27.76 12.68
N ILE A 245 5.88 26.89 13.35
CA ILE A 245 4.61 27.24 14.01
C ILE A 245 4.92 27.37 15.50
N ALA A 246 4.71 28.56 16.05
CA ALA A 246 5.12 28.88 17.42
C ALA A 246 4.11 29.75 18.15
N ARG A 247 3.98 29.51 19.46
CA ARG A 247 3.18 30.33 20.37
C ARG A 247 3.97 30.52 21.66
N ARG A 248 4.31 31.78 21.97
CA ARG A 248 5.14 32.11 23.14
C ARG A 248 4.48 31.63 24.44
N GLY A 249 5.22 30.86 25.24
CA GLY A 249 4.73 30.30 26.51
C GLY A 249 3.88 29.03 26.35
N TYR A 250 3.90 28.39 25.19
CA TYR A 250 3.16 27.15 24.92
C TYR A 250 4.03 26.14 24.16
N ALA A 251 3.81 24.86 24.44
CA ALA A 251 4.38 23.75 23.69
C ALA A 251 3.41 23.29 22.59
N LEU A 252 3.92 23.12 21.37
CA LEU A 252 3.21 22.48 20.27
C LEU A 252 3.28 20.96 20.46
N VAL A 253 2.12 20.29 20.57
CA VAL A 253 2.06 18.83 20.72
C VAL A 253 1.50 18.11 19.49
N GLY A 254 0.92 18.84 18.56
CA GLY A 254 0.34 18.30 17.34
C GLY A 254 -0.68 19.23 16.72
N TYR A 255 -1.60 18.65 15.97
CA TYR A 255 -2.65 19.34 15.23
C TYR A 255 -3.97 18.61 15.40
N ASN A 256 -5.07 19.34 15.19
CA ASN A 256 -6.41 18.76 15.17
C ASN A 256 -7.14 19.19 13.90
N THR A 257 -8.01 18.35 13.35
CA THR A 257 -8.81 18.71 12.17
C THR A 257 -9.87 19.78 12.43
N LYS A 258 -10.09 20.16 13.69
CA LYS A 258 -10.97 21.26 14.10
C LYS A 258 -10.28 22.17 15.12
N ALA A 259 -10.57 23.47 15.04
CA ALA A 259 -9.94 24.49 15.88
C ALA A 259 -10.21 24.30 17.39
N ASP A 260 -11.37 23.76 17.73
CA ASP A 260 -11.83 23.52 19.10
C ASP A 260 -11.31 22.21 19.71
N GLY A 261 -10.55 21.42 18.94
CA GLY A 261 -10.01 20.13 19.39
C GLY A 261 -10.98 18.95 19.27
N SER A 262 -12.21 19.16 18.79
CA SER A 262 -13.22 18.09 18.66
C SER A 262 -13.03 17.18 17.42
N GLY A 263 -12.03 17.46 16.59
CA GLY A 263 -11.67 16.67 15.42
C GLY A 263 -10.64 15.59 15.74
N THR A 264 -10.04 15.05 14.68
CA THR A 264 -8.99 14.03 14.77
C THR A 264 -7.67 14.69 15.16
N PHE A 265 -7.02 14.18 16.21
CA PHE A 265 -5.70 14.62 16.63
C PHE A 265 -4.59 13.90 15.85
N TYR A 266 -3.60 14.66 15.40
CA TYR A 266 -2.37 14.18 14.79
C TYR A 266 -1.17 14.78 15.53
N GLY A 267 -0.36 13.96 16.18
CA GLY A 267 0.92 14.40 16.74
C GLY A 267 1.85 14.94 15.66
N CYS A 268 2.84 15.75 16.06
CA CYS A 268 3.85 16.24 15.13
C CYS A 268 4.54 15.07 14.41
N GLY A 269 4.56 15.05 13.08
CA GLY A 269 5.15 13.95 12.30
C GLY A 269 4.30 12.69 12.17
N TRP A 270 3.06 12.64 12.67
CA TRP A 270 2.18 11.46 12.53
C TRP A 270 1.60 11.37 11.12
N ASN A 271 1.26 10.16 10.66
CA ASN A 271 0.56 10.03 9.38
C ASN A 271 -0.81 10.70 9.44
N ILE A 272 -1.15 11.41 8.37
CA ILE A 272 -2.46 12.00 8.12
C ILE A 272 -3.22 11.05 7.20
N VAL A 273 -4.48 10.81 7.53
CA VAL A 273 -5.38 10.07 6.65
C VAL A 273 -5.62 10.91 5.40
N MET A 274 -5.22 10.40 4.23
CA MET A 274 -5.34 11.13 2.98
C MET A 274 -6.81 11.47 2.66
N PRO A 275 -7.15 12.74 2.38
CA PRO A 275 -8.51 13.13 2.01
C PRO A 275 -8.86 12.67 0.59
N GLU A 276 -10.15 12.48 0.31
CA GLU A 276 -10.64 12.13 -1.03
C GLU A 276 -10.44 13.24 -2.06
N SER A 277 -10.37 14.52 -1.66
CA SER A 277 -9.94 15.67 -2.48
C SER A 277 -9.86 16.94 -1.60
N GLY A 278 -9.35 18.04 -2.18
CA GLY A 278 -9.50 19.38 -1.60
C GLY A 278 -8.42 19.77 -0.60
N GLU A 279 -8.86 20.40 0.48
CA GLU A 279 -8.00 21.00 1.51
C GLU A 279 -8.34 20.39 2.87
N VAL A 280 -7.31 20.10 3.68
CA VAL A 280 -7.47 19.62 5.05
C VAL A 280 -6.94 20.69 5.99
N ASP A 281 -7.81 21.18 6.86
CA ASP A 281 -7.41 22.10 7.92
C ASP A 281 -6.82 21.35 9.11
N LEU A 282 -5.66 21.82 9.57
CA LEU A 282 -4.94 21.31 10.72
C LEU A 282 -4.66 22.48 11.66
N TYR A 283 -5.31 22.49 12.81
CA TYR A 283 -5.19 23.53 13.82
C TYR A 283 -4.18 23.11 14.87
N ALA A 284 -3.16 23.93 15.10
CA ALA A 284 -2.13 23.67 16.10
C ALA A 284 -2.75 23.45 17.49
N VAL A 285 -2.26 22.43 18.19
CA VAL A 285 -2.67 22.07 19.56
C VAL A 285 -1.57 22.51 20.52
N TRP A 286 -1.95 23.39 21.44
CA TRP A 286 -1.04 24.07 22.36
C TRP A 286 -1.30 23.66 23.80
N LEU A 287 -0.23 23.31 24.52
CA LEU A 287 -0.27 23.17 25.98
C LEU A 287 0.53 24.30 26.63
N PRO A 288 -0.01 25.03 27.62
CA PRO A 288 0.70 26.13 28.27
C PRO A 288 1.93 25.60 29.00
N GLU A 289 3.07 26.26 28.79
CA GLU A 289 4.30 25.95 29.52
C GLU A 289 4.10 26.19 31.02
N THR A 290 4.63 25.30 31.85
CA THR A 290 4.61 25.49 33.30
C THR A 290 5.50 26.69 33.65
N GLU A 291 5.00 27.60 34.50
CA GLU A 291 5.73 28.83 34.82
C GLU A 291 7.15 28.55 35.35
N ALA A 292 8.12 29.34 34.88
CA ALA A 292 9.54 29.17 35.21
C ALA A 292 9.83 29.17 36.72
N LYS A 293 9.00 29.83 37.54
CA LYS A 293 9.14 29.89 39.01
C LYS A 293 9.08 28.52 39.69
N TYR A 294 8.49 27.51 39.05
CA TYR A 294 8.42 26.14 39.56
C TYR A 294 9.68 25.31 39.27
N PHE A 295 10.66 25.85 38.56
CA PHE A 295 11.87 25.13 38.16
C PHE A 295 13.12 25.72 38.78
N LYS A 296 14.02 24.83 39.23
CA LYS A 296 15.44 25.15 39.40
C LYS A 296 16.20 24.55 38.23
N TYR A 297 17.19 25.29 37.75
CA TYR A 297 17.99 24.90 36.61
C TYR A 297 19.40 25.48 36.71
N THR A 298 20.33 24.85 36.02
CA THR A 298 21.67 25.38 35.77
C THR A 298 21.79 25.79 34.31
N VAL A 299 22.65 26.77 34.02
CA VAL A 299 22.95 27.21 32.66
C VAL A 299 24.41 26.89 32.35
N SER A 300 24.65 26.27 31.20
CA SER A 300 25.98 26.06 30.64
C SER A 300 25.97 26.45 29.17
N GLY A 301 26.74 27.48 28.82
CA GLY A 301 26.76 28.06 27.47
C GLY A 301 25.38 28.52 27.00
N ASN A 302 24.86 27.85 25.97
CA ASN A 302 23.54 28.16 25.38
C ASN A 302 22.41 27.22 25.82
N THR A 303 22.68 26.38 26.81
CA THR A 303 21.75 25.34 27.28
C THR A 303 21.42 25.50 28.75
N ALA A 304 20.25 25.00 29.14
CA ALA A 304 19.79 24.88 30.50
C ALA A 304 19.50 23.41 30.84
N THR A 305 19.85 23.03 32.07
CA THR A 305 19.55 21.71 32.64
C THR A 305 18.58 21.89 33.80
N VAL A 306 17.42 21.23 33.74
CA VAL A 306 16.46 21.22 34.85
C VAL A 306 17.02 20.34 35.96
N THR A 307 17.13 20.88 37.17
CA THR A 307 17.66 20.17 38.35
C THR A 307 16.61 19.93 39.43
N SER A 308 15.50 20.67 39.41
CA SER A 308 14.35 20.42 40.29
C SER A 308 13.08 21.07 39.72
N CYS A 309 11.93 20.46 39.98
CA CYS A 309 10.61 21.00 39.71
C CYS A 309 9.71 20.84 40.93
N THR A 310 8.88 21.84 41.22
CA THR A 310 7.93 21.85 42.36
C THR A 310 6.48 22.10 41.93
N ALA A 311 6.17 21.91 40.65
CA ALA A 311 4.81 22.10 40.13
C ALA A 311 3.82 21.09 40.73
N THR A 312 2.58 21.52 40.98
CA THR A 312 1.52 20.69 41.58
C THR A 312 0.31 20.52 40.66
N ALA A 313 0.53 20.56 39.35
CA ALA A 313 -0.52 20.47 38.34
C ALA A 313 -0.62 19.07 37.74
N ASP A 314 -1.83 18.70 37.28
CA ASP A 314 -2.09 17.44 36.57
C ASP A 314 -1.28 17.35 35.26
N THR A 315 -0.99 18.49 34.62
CA THR A 315 -0.12 18.58 33.45
C THR A 315 1.09 19.46 33.76
N VAL A 316 2.29 18.91 33.57
CA VAL A 316 3.55 19.66 33.67
C VAL A 316 4.17 19.72 32.28
N VAL A 317 4.40 20.93 31.80
CA VAL A 317 5.04 21.20 30.51
C VAL A 317 6.38 21.86 30.81
N ILE A 318 7.47 21.15 30.52
CA ILE A 318 8.81 21.69 30.70
C ILE A 318 9.02 22.79 29.64
N PRO A 319 9.32 24.04 30.03
CA PRO A 319 9.51 25.12 29.07
C PRO A 319 10.63 24.81 28.08
N ALA A 320 10.46 25.22 26.81
CA ALA A 320 11.52 25.08 25.81
C ALA A 320 12.76 25.93 26.15
N THR A 321 12.57 26.99 26.94
CA THR A 321 13.67 27.82 27.45
C THR A 321 13.53 28.16 28.93
N LEU A 322 14.65 28.16 29.65
CA LEU A 322 14.78 28.64 31.03
C LEU A 322 16.00 29.57 31.12
N GLY A 323 15.86 30.73 31.76
CA GLY A 323 16.92 31.74 31.80
C GLY A 323 17.36 32.24 30.42
N GLY A 324 16.45 32.22 29.43
CA GLY A 324 16.76 32.58 28.03
C GLY A 324 17.60 31.55 27.27
N LYS A 325 17.83 30.36 27.84
CA LYS A 325 18.61 29.27 27.23
C LYS A 325 17.73 28.06 26.93
N LYS A 326 18.07 27.29 25.89
CA LYS A 326 17.32 26.09 25.49
C LYS A 326 17.39 25.03 26.58
N VAL A 327 16.27 24.45 26.98
CA VAL A 327 16.27 23.29 27.89
C VAL A 327 16.63 22.05 27.09
N THR A 328 17.81 21.50 27.34
CA THR A 328 18.32 20.33 26.61
C THR A 328 18.54 19.11 27.50
N ALA A 329 18.50 19.30 28.82
CA ALA A 329 18.76 18.22 29.77
C ALA A 329 17.86 18.31 31.01
N ILE A 330 17.55 17.14 31.56
CA ILE A 330 16.86 16.99 32.85
C ILE A 330 17.68 16.03 33.71
N ALA A 331 18.12 16.52 34.87
CA ALA A 331 19.01 15.79 35.78
C ALA A 331 18.27 14.69 36.56
N GLY A 332 19.04 13.74 37.11
CA GLY A 332 18.52 12.65 37.93
C GLY A 332 17.76 13.18 39.14
N GLY A 333 16.54 12.68 39.34
CA GLY A 333 15.65 13.09 40.42
C GLY A 333 14.99 14.46 40.27
N ALA A 334 15.23 15.21 39.18
CA ALA A 334 14.73 16.58 39.03
C ALA A 334 13.20 16.70 39.10
N LEU A 335 12.47 15.67 38.67
CA LEU A 335 11.01 15.60 38.66
C LEU A 335 10.50 14.50 39.61
N SER A 336 11.30 14.05 40.59
CA SER A 336 10.95 12.90 41.43
C SER A 336 9.73 13.19 42.33
N GLY A 337 8.79 12.25 42.38
CA GLY A 337 7.64 12.27 43.30
C GLY A 337 6.56 13.29 42.95
N LEU A 338 6.62 13.91 41.76
CA LEU A 338 5.58 14.85 41.34
C LEU A 338 4.24 14.12 41.16
N ARG A 339 3.16 14.81 41.54
CA ARG A 339 1.78 14.34 41.38
C ARG A 339 1.18 14.96 40.11
N LEU A 340 1.54 14.38 38.97
CA LEU A 340 1.03 14.76 37.65
C LEU A 340 0.47 13.53 36.92
N LYS A 341 -0.37 13.77 35.91
CA LYS A 341 -0.87 12.76 34.96
C LYS A 341 -0.18 12.84 33.61
N THR A 342 0.22 14.05 33.18
CA THR A 342 0.80 14.29 31.86
C THR A 342 2.09 15.12 31.96
N LEU A 343 3.18 14.60 31.39
CA LEU A 343 4.45 15.31 31.26
C LEU A 343 4.71 15.66 29.80
N VAL A 344 5.10 16.89 29.51
CA VAL A 344 5.52 17.30 28.16
C VAL A 344 6.99 17.70 28.20
N LEU A 345 7.81 16.94 27.48
CA LEU A 345 9.23 17.20 27.30
C LEU A 345 9.45 18.19 26.15
N PRO A 346 10.46 19.07 26.23
CA PRO A 346 10.70 20.05 25.17
C PRO A 346 11.29 19.36 23.93
N PRO A 347 11.01 19.89 22.72
CA PRO A 347 11.43 19.24 21.46
C PRO A 347 12.95 19.12 21.32
N GLU A 348 13.71 20.02 21.92
CA GLU A 348 15.17 20.07 21.86
C GLU A 348 15.87 19.29 23.00
N LEU A 349 15.11 18.51 23.79
CA LEU A 349 15.68 17.70 24.86
C LEU A 349 16.62 16.63 24.27
N SER A 350 17.88 16.60 24.72
CA SER A 350 18.87 15.60 24.31
C SER A 350 19.14 14.56 25.39
N SER A 351 18.96 14.89 26.68
CA SER A 351 19.19 13.96 27.78
C SER A 351 18.14 14.00 28.90
N LEU A 352 17.78 12.80 29.36
CA LEU A 352 16.93 12.56 30.53
C LEU A 352 17.62 11.50 31.40
N GLU A 353 18.27 11.95 32.47
CA GLU A 353 19.09 11.08 33.31
C GLU A 353 18.27 10.00 34.05
N ARG A 354 18.98 8.98 34.56
CA ARG A 354 18.38 7.91 35.36
C ARG A 354 17.60 8.51 36.54
N ALA A 355 16.41 7.98 36.79
CA ALA A 355 15.51 8.42 37.85
C ALA A 355 15.08 9.91 37.78
N ALA A 356 15.23 10.58 36.63
CA ALA A 356 14.80 11.97 36.44
C ALA A 356 13.32 12.18 36.84
N VAL A 357 12.44 11.25 36.49
CA VAL A 357 10.98 11.30 36.74
C VAL A 357 10.57 10.22 37.74
N ARG A 358 11.41 9.91 38.73
CA ARG A 358 11.19 8.77 39.63
C ARG A 358 9.94 8.92 40.50
N ASP A 359 9.19 7.84 40.71
CA ASP A 359 8.05 7.74 41.62
C ASP A 359 6.89 8.72 41.33
N CYS A 360 6.72 9.14 40.09
CA CYS A 360 5.53 9.87 39.65
C CYS A 360 4.39 8.88 39.39
N THR A 361 3.81 8.31 40.45
CA THR A 361 2.90 7.16 40.37
C THR A 361 1.56 7.43 39.67
N SER A 362 1.18 8.70 39.49
CA SER A 362 -0.01 9.10 38.74
C SER A 362 0.26 9.44 37.27
N LEU A 363 1.54 9.50 36.87
CA LEU A 363 1.94 9.84 35.50
C LEU A 363 1.50 8.72 34.56
N SER A 364 0.64 9.04 33.60
CA SER A 364 0.10 8.08 32.64
C SER A 364 0.52 8.36 31.20
N THR A 365 0.76 9.63 30.86
CA THR A 365 1.13 10.06 29.51
C THR A 365 2.37 10.94 29.51
N VAL A 366 3.30 10.65 28.62
CA VAL A 366 4.47 11.51 28.37
C VAL A 366 4.51 11.89 26.90
N TYR A 367 4.56 13.18 26.61
CA TYR A 367 4.91 13.70 25.29
C TYR A 367 6.42 13.78 25.16
N ILE A 368 6.97 13.14 24.13
CA ILE A 368 8.41 13.04 23.87
C ILE A 368 8.71 13.26 22.40
N PHE A 369 9.86 13.88 22.10
CA PHE A 369 10.29 14.15 20.73
C PHE A 369 11.56 13.37 20.34
N ASP A 370 11.75 13.18 19.04
CA ASP A 370 12.80 12.40 18.38
C ASP A 370 14.23 12.98 18.40
N ARG A 371 14.57 13.75 19.44
CA ARG A 371 15.92 14.29 19.70
C ARG A 371 16.57 13.76 20.97
N VAL A 372 15.82 13.06 21.82
CA VAL A 372 16.36 12.51 23.07
C VAL A 372 17.33 11.39 22.75
N SER A 373 18.63 11.66 22.90
CA SER A 373 19.73 10.75 22.58
C SER A 373 20.38 10.14 23.82
N SER A 374 19.87 10.41 25.03
CA SER A 374 20.33 9.77 26.26
C SER A 374 19.18 9.63 27.24
N MET A 375 18.64 8.43 27.37
CA MET A 375 17.51 8.09 28.23
C MET A 375 17.45 6.57 28.40
N SER A 376 16.76 6.09 29.43
CA SER A 376 16.42 4.68 29.61
C SER A 376 15.07 4.54 30.29
N ASP A 377 14.52 3.33 30.35
CA ASP A 377 13.30 3.04 31.13
C ASP A 377 13.47 3.43 32.61
N ALA A 378 14.70 3.33 33.14
CA ALA A 378 15.01 3.73 34.51
C ALA A 378 14.92 5.25 34.73
N SER A 379 14.86 6.07 33.69
CA SER A 379 14.55 7.51 33.79
C SER A 379 13.15 7.75 34.38
N PHE A 380 12.24 6.80 34.23
CA PHE A 380 10.86 6.81 34.73
C PHE A 380 10.61 5.74 35.82
N SER A 381 11.65 5.31 36.54
CA SER A 381 11.56 4.31 37.60
C SER A 381 10.42 4.62 38.58
N GLY A 382 9.54 3.64 38.87
CA GLY A 382 8.43 3.83 39.80
C GLY A 382 7.21 4.58 39.25
N CYS A 383 7.19 4.98 37.97
CA CYS A 383 6.00 5.52 37.30
C CYS A 383 5.03 4.40 36.91
N THR A 384 4.35 3.79 37.88
CA THR A 384 3.54 2.58 37.69
C THR A 384 2.30 2.76 36.80
N ALA A 385 1.81 3.99 36.64
CA ALA A 385 0.68 4.31 35.77
C ALA A 385 1.09 4.65 34.31
N LEU A 386 2.39 4.78 34.01
CA LEU A 386 2.87 5.26 32.72
C LEU A 386 2.63 4.21 31.63
N SER A 387 1.59 4.42 30.85
CA SER A 387 1.10 3.47 29.85
C SER A 387 1.22 4.01 28.42
N THR A 388 1.40 5.32 28.24
CA THR A 388 1.37 5.94 26.90
C THR A 388 2.53 6.91 26.68
N PHE A 389 3.24 6.73 25.57
CA PHE A 389 4.13 7.75 25.02
C PHE A 389 3.48 8.40 23.80
N MET A 390 3.21 9.70 23.89
CA MET A 390 2.80 10.53 22.77
C MET A 390 4.05 11.04 22.07
N MET A 391 4.58 10.25 21.14
CA MET A 391 5.83 10.55 20.45
C MET A 391 5.61 11.51 19.29
N GLY A 392 6.46 12.53 19.13
CA GLY A 392 6.38 13.48 18.03
C GLY A 392 7.72 13.72 17.34
N ALA A 393 7.67 14.14 16.07
CA ALA A 393 8.85 14.53 15.31
C ALA A 393 9.21 16.01 15.53
N SER A 394 10.51 16.28 15.64
CA SER A 394 11.13 17.61 15.75
C SER A 394 12.29 17.80 14.76
N ARG A 395 12.49 16.80 13.89
CA ARG A 395 13.46 16.80 12.79
C ARG A 395 12.96 15.91 11.66
N LEU A 396 13.47 16.14 10.46
CA LEU A 396 13.20 15.26 9.33
C LEU A 396 13.65 13.83 9.63
N PRO A 397 12.89 12.82 9.15
CA PRO A 397 13.26 11.42 9.29
C PRO A 397 14.56 11.12 8.54
N VAL A 398 15.28 10.08 8.94
CA VAL A 398 16.53 9.61 8.31
C VAL A 398 16.30 8.32 7.51
N TYR A 399 15.44 7.43 8.00
CA TYR A 399 15.17 6.09 7.47
C TYR A 399 13.93 6.01 6.57
N HIS A 400 13.11 7.06 6.54
CA HIS A 400 11.98 7.16 5.62
C HIS A 400 12.43 7.01 4.14
N GLY A 401 11.59 6.40 3.31
CA GLY A 401 11.93 6.12 1.91
C GLY A 401 13.08 5.10 1.72
N GLN A 402 13.52 4.44 2.79
CA GLN A 402 14.44 3.31 2.72
C GLN A 402 13.72 2.00 3.04
N LYS A 403 14.43 0.88 2.84
CA LYS A 403 13.92 -0.48 3.06
C LYS A 403 13.14 -0.63 4.37
N HIS A 404 13.70 -0.18 5.49
CA HIS A 404 13.08 -0.34 6.81
C HIS A 404 11.95 0.68 7.09
N GLY A 405 11.96 1.84 6.43
CA GLY A 405 10.96 2.90 6.58
C GLY A 405 9.70 2.70 5.74
N THR A 406 9.38 1.48 5.32
CA THR A 406 8.23 1.16 4.46
C THR A 406 6.94 0.82 5.25
N TYR A 407 7.00 0.85 6.59
CA TYR A 407 5.87 0.48 7.43
C TYR A 407 4.67 1.41 7.29
N SER A 408 4.88 2.70 7.03
CA SER A 408 3.79 3.66 6.83
C SER A 408 2.80 3.21 5.76
N ILE A 409 3.28 2.66 4.65
CA ILE A 409 2.45 2.14 3.55
C ILE A 409 1.53 1.02 4.04
N LYS A 410 2.08 0.09 4.82
CA LYS A 410 1.33 -1.04 5.38
C LYS A 410 0.31 -0.53 6.39
N PHE A 411 0.71 0.43 7.23
CA PHE A 411 -0.14 1.04 8.23
C PHE A 411 -1.30 1.84 7.64
N GLU A 412 -1.08 2.62 6.59
CA GLU A 412 -2.14 3.28 5.83
C GLU A 412 -3.18 2.30 5.33
N ARG A 413 -2.73 1.19 4.76
CA ARG A 413 -3.62 0.15 4.25
C ARG A 413 -4.50 -0.48 5.35
N LEU A 414 -4.01 -0.54 6.59
CA LEU A 414 -4.77 -1.06 7.73
C LEU A 414 -5.97 -0.17 8.05
N TYR A 415 -5.77 1.16 8.14
CA TYR A 415 -6.83 2.08 8.58
C TYR A 415 -7.72 2.61 7.44
N THR A 416 -7.28 2.49 6.18
CA THR A 416 -8.07 2.90 4.99
C THR A 416 -8.92 1.78 4.39
N ALA A 417 -8.73 0.53 4.81
CA ALA A 417 -9.49 -0.61 4.28
C ALA A 417 -10.99 -0.50 4.59
N ASP A 418 -11.78 -0.59 3.53
CA ASP A 418 -13.25 -0.50 3.51
C ASP A 418 -13.94 -1.87 3.52
N LYS A 419 -13.27 -2.91 3.00
CA LYS A 419 -13.71 -4.31 3.02
C LYS A 419 -13.24 -5.09 4.26
N PRO A 420 -13.81 -6.27 4.56
CA PRO A 420 -13.26 -7.18 5.55
C PRO A 420 -11.79 -7.46 5.28
N LYS A 421 -10.98 -7.46 6.33
CA LYS A 421 -9.52 -7.56 6.24
C LYS A 421 -9.03 -8.97 6.52
N ILE A 422 -7.98 -9.37 5.80
CA ILE A 422 -7.02 -10.37 6.31
C ILE A 422 -5.74 -9.61 6.65
N ILE A 423 -5.47 -9.49 7.95
CA ILE A 423 -4.32 -8.76 8.49
C ILE A 423 -3.21 -9.78 8.78
N ILE A 424 -2.15 -9.74 7.98
CA ILE A 424 -1.01 -10.66 8.11
C ILE A 424 0.02 -10.03 9.05
N ILE A 425 0.06 -10.47 10.31
CA ILE A 425 0.96 -9.94 11.34
C ILE A 425 2.16 -10.87 11.49
N ASN A 426 3.28 -10.49 10.85
CA ASN A 426 4.42 -11.39 10.66
C ASN A 426 5.79 -10.72 10.46
N GLY A 427 6.83 -11.57 10.50
CA GLY A 427 8.20 -11.21 10.19
C GLY A 427 8.52 -11.18 8.69
N SER A 428 9.82 -11.27 8.38
CA SER A 428 10.37 -11.00 7.07
C SER A 428 9.98 -12.05 6.03
N ASN A 429 9.67 -13.27 6.43
CA ASN A 429 9.16 -14.33 5.55
C ASN A 429 7.93 -13.89 4.75
N THR A 430 7.06 -13.05 5.32
CA THR A 430 5.89 -12.51 4.61
C THR A 430 6.19 -11.22 3.85
N ALA A 431 7.19 -10.45 4.29
CA ALA A 431 7.64 -9.27 3.56
C ALA A 431 8.35 -9.64 2.23
N TYR A 432 9.09 -10.75 2.22
CA TYR A 432 9.80 -11.24 1.01
C TYR A 432 9.12 -12.42 0.32
N GLY A 433 8.30 -13.20 1.02
CA GLY A 433 7.85 -14.53 0.57
C GLY A 433 6.37 -14.63 0.23
N LEU A 434 5.66 -13.50 0.14
CA LEU A 434 4.28 -13.44 -0.36
C LEU A 434 4.16 -12.47 -1.53
N ASN A 435 3.18 -12.77 -2.40
CA ASN A 435 2.65 -11.83 -3.38
C ASN A 435 1.20 -11.53 -2.98
N THR A 436 0.96 -10.34 -2.44
CA THR A 436 -0.31 -9.99 -1.80
C THR A 436 -1.45 -9.89 -2.80
N ALA A 437 -1.26 -9.34 -4.01
CA ALA A 437 -2.38 -9.30 -4.96
C ALA A 437 -2.71 -10.69 -5.54
N SER A 438 -1.71 -11.54 -5.73
CA SER A 438 -1.93 -12.94 -6.10
C SER A 438 -2.67 -13.70 -5.00
N LEU A 439 -2.35 -13.45 -3.72
CA LEU A 439 -3.10 -13.98 -2.59
C LEU A 439 -4.57 -13.55 -2.65
N ILE A 440 -4.84 -12.24 -2.79
CA ILE A 440 -6.21 -11.70 -2.91
C ILE A 440 -6.99 -12.39 -4.04
N SER A 441 -6.37 -12.56 -5.20
CA SER A 441 -7.03 -13.18 -6.37
C SER A 441 -7.41 -14.64 -6.20
N GLN A 442 -6.82 -15.33 -5.21
CA GLN A 442 -7.02 -16.74 -4.92
C GLN A 442 -7.94 -16.97 -3.72
N LEU A 443 -8.38 -15.92 -3.02
CA LEU A 443 -9.30 -16.07 -1.89
C LEU A 443 -10.74 -16.22 -2.39
N ASP A 444 -11.51 -17.11 -1.75
CA ASP A 444 -12.93 -17.35 -2.05
C ASP A 444 -13.87 -16.24 -1.53
N GLY A 445 -13.33 -15.08 -1.13
CA GLY A 445 -14.09 -13.98 -0.56
C GLY A 445 -13.48 -12.62 -0.89
N ASP A 446 -14.31 -11.58 -0.81
CA ASP A 446 -13.91 -10.21 -1.11
C ASP A 446 -13.20 -9.57 0.11
N TYR A 447 -11.92 -9.90 0.27
CA TYR A 447 -11.08 -9.42 1.36
C TYR A 447 -10.07 -8.39 0.89
N THR A 448 -9.82 -7.38 1.73
CA THR A 448 -8.59 -6.58 1.64
C THR A 448 -7.49 -7.28 2.44
N VAL A 449 -6.39 -7.64 1.79
CA VAL A 449 -5.21 -8.14 2.51
C VAL A 449 -4.32 -6.97 2.91
N VAL A 450 -3.95 -6.95 4.20
CA VAL A 450 -3.00 -6.01 4.80
C VAL A 450 -1.78 -6.81 5.21
N ASN A 451 -0.72 -6.80 4.38
CA ASN A 451 0.52 -7.48 4.69
C ASN A 451 1.39 -6.64 5.64
N PHE A 452 1.20 -6.85 6.94
CA PHE A 452 1.98 -6.24 8.02
C PHE A 452 3.33 -6.92 8.24
N GLY A 453 3.74 -7.83 7.34
CA GLY A 453 5.07 -8.41 7.27
C GLY A 453 6.17 -7.35 7.22
N PHE A 454 7.17 -7.46 8.10
CA PHE A 454 8.27 -6.50 8.18
C PHE A 454 9.62 -7.18 8.35
N ASN A 455 10.69 -6.43 8.13
CA ASN A 455 12.05 -6.94 8.24
C ASN A 455 12.54 -6.86 9.70
N TRP A 456 13.03 -7.98 10.27
CA TRP A 456 13.78 -8.10 11.54
C TRP A 456 12.96 -8.39 12.82
N LYS A 457 13.63 -8.39 13.98
CA LYS A 457 13.20 -9.00 15.25
C LYS A 457 12.39 -8.06 16.15
N THR A 458 11.33 -7.43 15.63
CA THR A 458 10.46 -6.57 16.48
C THR A 458 9.47 -7.45 17.26
N PRO A 459 9.15 -7.12 18.53
CA PRO A 459 8.10 -7.79 19.28
C PRO A 459 6.79 -7.83 18.49
N LEU A 460 6.34 -9.02 18.11
CA LEU A 460 5.20 -9.19 17.22
C LEU A 460 3.89 -8.72 17.87
N THR A 461 3.81 -8.75 19.19
CA THR A 461 2.66 -8.28 19.97
C THR A 461 2.32 -6.81 19.72
N ILE A 462 3.29 -5.95 19.38
CA ILE A 462 3.03 -4.52 19.06
C ILE A 462 2.07 -4.43 17.87
N PHE A 463 2.27 -5.26 16.86
CA PHE A 463 1.48 -5.23 15.64
C PHE A 463 0.06 -5.74 15.87
N TYR A 464 -0.13 -6.73 16.74
CA TYR A 464 -1.46 -7.17 17.19
C TYR A 464 -2.19 -6.06 17.95
N GLU A 465 -1.52 -5.43 18.93
CA GLU A 465 -2.10 -4.34 19.71
C GLU A 465 -2.47 -3.15 18.83
N VAL A 466 -1.63 -2.78 17.84
CA VAL A 466 -1.95 -1.76 16.83
C VAL A 466 -3.11 -2.18 15.92
N ALA A 467 -3.10 -3.42 15.41
CA ALA A 467 -4.15 -3.92 14.53
C ALA A 467 -5.53 -3.91 15.19
N ALA A 468 -5.60 -4.20 16.49
CA ALA A 468 -6.82 -4.22 17.27
C ALA A 468 -7.63 -2.91 17.20
N HIS A 469 -6.99 -1.74 17.00
CA HIS A 469 -7.68 -0.45 16.86
C HIS A 469 -8.45 -0.30 15.53
N TYR A 470 -8.15 -1.12 14.53
CA TYR A 470 -8.72 -1.02 13.18
C TYR A 470 -9.44 -2.29 12.72
N ILE A 471 -9.48 -3.31 13.58
CA ILE A 471 -10.24 -4.53 13.37
C ILE A 471 -11.74 -4.22 13.47
N LYS A 472 -12.50 -4.87 12.59
CA LYS A 472 -13.96 -4.89 12.57
C LYS A 472 -14.42 -6.36 12.66
N PRO A 473 -15.64 -6.63 13.14
CA PRO A 473 -16.20 -7.98 13.14
C PRO A 473 -16.13 -8.63 11.76
N GLY A 474 -15.61 -9.86 11.71
CA GLY A 474 -15.43 -10.61 10.45
C GLY A 474 -14.06 -10.44 9.79
N ASP A 475 -13.20 -9.58 10.34
CA ASP A 475 -11.79 -9.55 9.97
C ASP A 475 -11.06 -10.82 10.46
N ILE A 476 -9.95 -11.14 9.81
CA ILE A 476 -9.08 -12.27 10.16
C ILE A 476 -7.69 -11.74 10.42
N VAL A 477 -7.06 -12.19 11.51
CA VAL A 477 -5.63 -11.99 11.75
C VAL A 477 -4.91 -13.29 11.44
N LEU A 478 -3.89 -13.22 10.60
CA LEU A 478 -3.05 -14.36 10.23
C LEU A 478 -1.62 -14.15 10.72
N SER A 479 -1.10 -15.14 11.43
CA SER A 479 0.31 -15.19 11.83
C SER A 479 1.00 -16.44 11.27
N CYS A 480 2.24 -16.25 10.87
CA CYS A 480 3.24 -17.17 10.31
C CYS A 480 4.60 -16.87 11.00
N PRO A 481 4.67 -16.96 12.33
CA PRO A 481 5.81 -16.47 13.11
C PRO A 481 7.07 -17.30 12.86
N GLU A 482 8.17 -16.62 12.53
CA GLU A 482 9.51 -17.22 12.45
C GLU A 482 9.97 -17.75 13.81
N LEU A 483 10.88 -18.73 13.82
CA LEU A 483 11.46 -19.27 15.05
C LEU A 483 12.48 -18.27 15.64
N MET A 484 11.95 -17.20 16.23
CA MET A 484 12.67 -16.21 17.01
C MET A 484 11.80 -15.75 18.19
N PRO A 485 12.34 -15.58 19.41
CA PRO A 485 11.53 -15.28 20.59
C PRO A 485 10.60 -14.07 20.46
N GLN A 486 11.02 -13.03 19.73
CA GLN A 486 10.23 -11.79 19.53
C GLN A 486 8.94 -12.03 18.73
N MET A 487 8.92 -13.06 17.88
CA MET A 487 7.72 -13.46 17.12
C MET A 487 6.76 -14.31 17.96
N TRP A 488 7.20 -14.73 19.14
CA TRP A 488 6.49 -15.59 20.06
C TRP A 488 6.38 -14.96 21.45
N GLY A 489 6.16 -13.64 21.54
CA GLY A 489 5.80 -12.98 22.80
C GLY A 489 6.94 -12.47 23.67
N GLU A 490 8.21 -12.61 23.25
CA GLU A 490 9.29 -11.85 23.91
C GLU A 490 9.10 -10.35 23.63
N ASN A 491 9.04 -9.56 24.70
CA ASN A 491 8.52 -8.19 24.69
C ASN A 491 9.61 -7.13 24.86
N THR A 492 10.88 -7.50 24.65
CA THR A 492 11.99 -6.56 24.69
C THR A 492 12.10 -5.81 23.36
N ALA A 493 11.98 -4.49 23.40
CA ALA A 493 12.13 -3.62 22.24
C ALA A 493 13.57 -3.64 21.71
N ILE A 494 13.71 -3.34 20.41
CA ILE A 494 15.00 -3.34 19.71
C ILE A 494 15.17 -2.08 18.87
N GLY A 495 16.41 -1.68 18.60
CA GLY A 495 16.70 -0.42 17.90
C GLY A 495 16.08 -0.30 16.50
N THR A 496 15.98 -1.39 15.73
CA THR A 496 15.45 -1.33 14.35
C THR A 496 13.94 -1.16 14.27
N MET A 497 13.23 -1.40 15.37
CA MET A 497 11.82 -1.04 15.50
C MET A 497 11.62 0.46 15.24
N TRP A 498 12.57 1.30 15.67
CA TRP A 498 12.47 2.75 15.52
C TRP A 498 12.79 3.23 14.10
N GLU A 499 13.65 2.53 13.37
CA GLU A 499 13.87 2.79 11.94
C GLU A 499 12.57 2.58 11.14
N MET A 500 11.75 1.62 11.58
CA MET A 500 10.46 1.32 10.99
C MET A 500 9.38 2.33 11.39
N PHE A 501 9.35 2.75 12.66
CA PHE A 501 8.33 3.66 13.19
C PHE A 501 8.68 5.14 13.10
N GLU A 502 9.82 5.54 12.52
CA GLU A 502 10.25 6.95 12.44
C GLU A 502 9.22 7.86 11.75
N SER A 503 8.41 7.31 10.83
CA SER A 503 7.31 8.03 10.17
C SER A 503 5.92 7.61 10.67
N CYS A 504 5.85 6.86 11.77
CA CYS A 504 4.60 6.31 12.32
C CYS A 504 4.63 6.30 13.87
N TYR A 505 5.11 7.38 14.48
CA TYR A 505 5.25 7.46 15.94
C TYR A 505 3.92 7.29 16.70
N GLU A 506 2.78 7.52 16.04
CA GLU A 506 1.43 7.24 16.56
C GLU A 506 1.26 5.80 17.05
N VAL A 507 2.02 4.83 16.52
CA VAL A 507 1.99 3.43 16.96
C VAL A 507 2.25 3.31 18.46
N MET A 508 3.09 4.17 19.05
CA MET A 508 3.38 4.16 20.49
C MET A 508 2.23 4.66 21.36
N SER A 509 1.27 5.37 20.77
CA SER A 509 0.04 5.78 21.47
C SER A 509 -1.02 4.68 21.50
N MET A 510 -0.86 3.63 20.69
CA MET A 510 -1.84 2.55 20.48
C MET A 510 -1.54 1.31 21.34
N ILE A 511 -0.39 1.27 22.00
CA ILE A 511 0.02 0.14 22.85
C ILE A 511 0.11 0.57 24.31
N ASP A 512 -0.01 -0.39 25.23
CA ASP A 512 0.34 -0.17 26.62
C ASP A 512 1.83 -0.45 26.84
N VAL A 513 2.61 0.61 26.98
CA VAL A 513 4.08 0.55 27.02
C VAL A 513 4.60 -0.20 28.25
N ARG A 514 3.77 -0.41 29.28
CA ARG A 514 4.11 -1.22 30.48
C ARG A 514 4.31 -2.69 30.14
N ASN A 515 3.77 -3.14 29.01
CA ASN A 515 3.92 -4.51 28.55
C ASN A 515 5.27 -4.77 27.86
N TYR A 516 6.15 -3.78 27.75
CA TYR A 516 7.39 -3.85 26.98
C TYR A 516 8.59 -3.41 27.80
N ASN A 517 9.75 -3.95 27.46
CA ASN A 517 11.03 -3.59 28.10
C ASN A 517 11.94 -2.88 27.11
N ASN A 518 12.78 -1.98 27.61
CA ASN A 518 13.84 -1.27 26.88
C ASN A 518 13.33 -0.37 25.73
N ILE A 519 12.11 0.14 25.83
CA ILE A 519 11.50 1.04 24.83
C ILE A 519 12.31 2.33 24.75
N LEU A 520 12.58 2.98 25.88
CA LEU A 520 13.21 4.30 25.91
C LEU A 520 14.71 4.23 25.67
N GLY A 521 15.36 3.16 26.13
CA GLY A 521 16.78 2.92 25.88
C GLY A 521 17.06 2.74 24.39
N THR A 522 16.27 1.90 23.71
CA THR A 522 16.43 1.68 22.26
C THR A 522 16.04 2.89 21.43
N PHE A 523 15.04 3.68 21.87
CA PHE A 523 14.69 4.94 21.22
C PHE A 523 15.83 5.96 21.28
N ALA A 524 16.48 6.08 22.45
CA ALA A 524 17.63 6.95 22.60
C ALA A 524 18.81 6.52 21.71
N ASP A 525 19.09 5.22 21.62
CA ASP A 525 20.14 4.69 20.75
C ASP A 525 19.83 4.91 19.26
N PHE A 526 18.56 4.76 18.86
CA PHE A 526 18.10 5.13 17.53
C PHE A 526 18.34 6.62 17.23
N ASN A 527 17.96 7.52 18.15
CA ASN A 527 18.17 8.96 17.97
C ASN A 527 19.66 9.32 17.88
N LYS A 528 20.54 8.65 18.65
CA LYS A 528 22.01 8.82 18.50
C LYS A 528 22.48 8.50 17.09
N LYS A 529 22.01 7.39 16.50
CA LYS A 529 22.37 7.00 15.11
C LYS A 529 21.93 8.06 14.11
N CYS A 530 20.78 8.67 14.35
CA CYS A 530 20.25 9.69 13.45
C CYS A 530 20.98 11.03 13.51
N LEU A 531 21.73 11.35 14.57
CA LEU A 531 22.45 12.64 14.69
C LEU A 531 23.45 12.88 13.56
N GLY A 532 23.98 11.81 12.94
CA GLY A 532 24.85 11.90 11.75
C GLY A 532 24.13 11.67 10.41
N GLY A 533 22.83 11.37 10.44
CA GLY A 533 22.03 11.07 9.26
C GLY A 533 21.55 12.32 8.54
N LYS A 534 21.47 12.26 7.21
CA LYS A 534 20.82 13.30 6.41
C LYS A 534 19.30 13.11 6.49
N GLY A 535 18.59 14.12 6.98
CA GLY A 535 17.14 14.15 6.95
C GLY A 535 16.59 14.09 5.52
N VAL A 536 15.51 13.34 5.33
CA VAL A 536 14.82 13.16 4.05
C VAL A 536 13.38 13.67 4.13
N SER A 537 12.80 14.00 2.98
CA SER A 537 11.38 14.36 2.89
C SER A 537 10.50 13.15 3.20
N TYR A 538 9.31 13.37 3.76
CA TYR A 538 8.23 12.37 3.78
C TYR A 538 7.71 12.02 2.36
N ASP A 539 8.14 12.78 1.35
CA ASP A 539 7.97 12.41 -0.06
C ASP A 539 9.06 11.48 -0.60
N ALA A 540 9.96 10.95 0.23
CA ALA A 540 10.95 10.00 -0.27
C ALA A 540 10.31 8.64 -0.59
N ARG A 541 10.99 7.84 -1.43
CA ARG A 541 10.46 6.59 -1.98
C ARG A 541 11.47 5.48 -1.85
N PHE A 542 11.00 4.31 -1.42
CA PHE A 542 11.75 3.09 -1.59
C PHE A 542 11.30 2.40 -2.87
N ALA A 543 12.19 2.26 -3.86
CA ALA A 543 11.81 1.80 -5.20
C ALA A 543 11.41 0.30 -5.25
N ASP A 544 11.89 -0.49 -4.29
CA ASP A 544 11.76 -1.95 -4.28
C ASP A 544 10.57 -2.46 -3.44
N VAL A 545 9.56 -1.62 -3.22
CA VAL A 545 8.31 -1.99 -2.57
C VAL A 545 7.13 -1.64 -3.48
N ASP A 546 6.10 -2.47 -3.50
CA ASP A 546 4.86 -2.17 -4.21
C ASP A 546 3.80 -1.48 -3.35
N THR A 547 2.62 -1.31 -3.93
CA THR A 547 1.44 -0.69 -3.33
C THR A 547 0.83 -1.49 -2.16
N TYR A 548 1.23 -2.75 -1.97
CA TYR A 548 0.81 -3.60 -0.85
C TYR A 548 1.84 -3.62 0.29
N GLY A 549 3.00 -2.99 0.08
CA GLY A 549 4.12 -3.07 0.98
C GLY A 549 4.99 -4.32 0.77
N ASP A 550 4.83 -5.05 -0.34
CA ASP A 550 5.62 -6.25 -0.63
C ASP A 550 6.94 -5.89 -1.30
N TYR A 551 8.03 -6.60 -0.95
CA TYR A 551 9.32 -6.37 -1.59
C TYR A 551 9.36 -6.99 -3.00
N THR A 552 9.55 -6.14 -4.02
CA THR A 552 9.45 -6.51 -5.44
C THR A 552 10.77 -6.84 -6.12
N ILE A 553 11.87 -6.94 -5.36
CA ILE A 553 13.16 -7.37 -5.90
C ILE A 553 13.07 -8.76 -6.53
N VAL A 554 13.79 -8.97 -7.64
CA VAL A 554 14.00 -10.30 -8.19
C VAL A 554 14.94 -11.06 -7.26
N LYS A 555 14.45 -12.16 -6.69
CA LYS A 555 15.13 -12.99 -5.70
C LYS A 555 15.54 -14.31 -6.36
N GLU A 556 16.82 -14.42 -6.69
CA GLU A 556 17.42 -15.65 -7.22
C GLU A 556 18.18 -16.40 -6.11
N PRO A 557 18.28 -17.73 -6.17
CA PRO A 557 19.00 -18.50 -5.15
C PRO A 557 20.48 -18.07 -5.07
N ASN A 558 21.00 -17.84 -3.86
CA ASN A 558 22.42 -17.50 -3.67
C ASN A 558 23.37 -18.68 -3.99
N LYS A 559 22.86 -19.91 -4.00
CA LYS A 559 23.60 -21.12 -4.38
C LYS A 559 22.71 -22.02 -5.24
N ALA A 560 23.32 -22.67 -6.23
CA ALA A 560 22.64 -23.69 -7.01
C ALA A 560 22.43 -24.97 -6.17
N GLY A 561 21.23 -25.55 -6.25
CA GLY A 561 20.90 -26.81 -5.58
C GLY A 561 20.42 -26.66 -4.13
N ASP A 562 20.19 -27.79 -3.47
CA ASP A 562 19.53 -27.87 -2.17
C ASP A 562 20.44 -27.58 -0.97
N SER A 563 21.74 -27.37 -1.18
CA SER A 563 22.75 -27.33 -0.12
C SER A 563 22.82 -26.01 0.66
N TYR A 564 22.02 -25.00 0.31
CA TYR A 564 21.99 -23.73 1.04
C TYR A 564 21.46 -23.92 2.46
N VAL A 565 22.17 -23.37 3.45
CA VAL A 565 21.74 -23.25 4.86
C VAL A 565 22.39 -21.99 5.44
N GLN A 566 21.61 -21.09 6.05
CA GLN A 566 22.14 -19.90 6.72
C GLN A 566 22.48 -20.19 8.19
N THR A 567 21.59 -20.89 8.89
CA THR A 567 21.76 -21.26 10.31
C THR A 567 21.48 -22.74 10.48
N VAL A 568 22.34 -23.46 11.21
CA VAL A 568 22.14 -24.89 11.48
C VAL A 568 21.48 -25.08 12.84
N GLY A 569 20.60 -26.07 12.96
CA GLY A 569 20.04 -26.51 14.24
C GLY A 569 18.84 -25.70 14.73
N ARG A 570 18.04 -25.11 13.82
CA ARG A 570 16.76 -24.48 14.20
C ARG A 570 15.83 -25.52 14.80
N ASP A 571 15.27 -25.21 15.97
CA ASP A 571 14.50 -26.17 16.76
C ASP A 571 13.11 -25.62 17.06
N PHE A 572 12.06 -26.40 16.83
CA PHE A 572 10.67 -26.15 17.25
C PHE A 572 10.50 -26.34 18.77
N ALA A 573 11.32 -25.65 19.55
CA ALA A 573 11.40 -25.84 20.99
C ALA A 573 10.24 -25.14 21.72
N VAL A 574 9.24 -25.91 22.13
CA VAL A 574 8.09 -25.43 22.94
C VAL A 574 8.55 -24.60 24.14
N LYS A 575 9.60 -25.04 24.86
CA LYS A 575 10.12 -24.33 26.04
C LYS A 575 10.67 -22.93 25.76
N ILE A 576 11.10 -22.66 24.52
CA ILE A 576 11.68 -21.38 24.12
C ILE A 576 10.56 -20.44 23.66
N TYR A 577 9.71 -20.90 22.76
CA TYR A 577 8.71 -20.04 22.11
C TYR A 577 7.40 -19.95 22.88
N LEU A 578 6.98 -21.04 23.54
CA LEU A 578 5.70 -21.15 24.24
C LEU A 578 5.91 -21.29 25.74
N SER A 579 6.87 -20.53 26.29
CA SER A 579 7.02 -20.37 27.74
C SER A 579 5.81 -19.63 28.31
N ALA A 580 5.51 -19.81 29.59
CA ALA A 580 4.34 -19.17 30.22
C ALA A 580 4.34 -17.64 30.05
N LYS A 581 5.50 -16.98 30.18
CA LYS A 581 5.66 -15.54 29.96
C LYS A 581 5.29 -15.15 28.53
N ASN A 582 5.87 -15.86 27.57
CA ASN A 582 5.72 -15.59 26.13
C ASN A 582 4.28 -15.81 25.66
N THR A 583 3.69 -16.95 26.05
CA THR A 583 2.29 -17.27 25.81
C THR A 583 1.36 -16.23 26.41
N ALA A 584 1.58 -15.78 27.65
CA ALA A 584 0.75 -14.75 28.26
C ALA A 584 0.81 -13.42 27.49
N ASN A 585 2.00 -13.02 27.03
CA ASN A 585 2.17 -11.82 26.20
C ASN A 585 1.46 -11.94 24.85
N MET A 586 1.59 -13.09 24.17
CA MET A 586 0.91 -13.34 22.90
C MET A 586 -0.60 -13.34 23.06
N ASN A 587 -1.12 -14.08 24.05
CA ASN A 587 -2.57 -14.19 24.28
C ASN A 587 -3.19 -12.85 24.65
N ARG A 588 -2.51 -12.00 25.45
CA ARG A 588 -2.98 -10.63 25.70
C ARG A 588 -3.20 -9.85 24.39
N ALA A 589 -2.22 -9.88 23.50
CA ALA A 589 -2.29 -9.13 22.25
C ALA A 589 -3.31 -9.72 21.26
N MET A 590 -3.39 -11.06 21.21
CA MET A 590 -4.41 -11.79 20.44
C MET A 590 -5.82 -11.50 20.98
N ASP A 591 -6.01 -11.47 22.30
CA ASP A 591 -7.30 -11.20 22.91
C ASP A 591 -7.79 -9.77 22.62
N ALA A 592 -6.89 -8.80 22.46
CA ALA A 592 -7.26 -7.46 21.98
C ALA A 592 -7.86 -7.52 20.56
N CYS A 593 -7.26 -8.30 19.66
CA CYS A 593 -7.80 -8.50 18.30
C CYS A 593 -9.14 -9.27 18.32
N ARG A 594 -9.27 -10.30 19.15
CA ARG A 594 -10.51 -11.09 19.29
C ARG A 594 -11.64 -10.25 19.87
N ALA A 595 -11.34 -9.42 20.87
CA ALA A 595 -12.30 -8.49 21.47
C ALA A 595 -12.82 -7.46 20.45
N ALA A 596 -11.99 -7.06 19.48
CA ALA A 596 -12.40 -6.22 18.36
C ALA A 596 -13.22 -6.96 17.27
N GLY A 597 -13.30 -8.30 17.36
CA GLY A 597 -14.14 -9.13 16.50
C GLY A 597 -13.41 -9.92 15.41
N ALA A 598 -12.08 -10.03 15.49
CA ALA A 598 -11.31 -10.85 14.55
C ALA A 598 -11.23 -12.32 14.99
N GLU A 599 -11.24 -13.22 14.01
CA GLU A 599 -10.73 -14.58 14.19
C GLU A 599 -9.20 -14.58 14.00
N ILE A 600 -8.48 -15.39 14.78
CA ILE A 600 -7.01 -15.46 14.71
C ILE A 600 -6.56 -16.84 14.23
N PHE A 601 -5.79 -16.84 13.16
CA PHE A 601 -5.20 -18.02 12.55
C PHE A 601 -3.68 -18.03 12.65
N ILE A 602 -3.13 -19.22 12.86
CA ILE A 602 -1.70 -19.51 12.76
C ILE A 602 -1.46 -20.45 11.57
N SER A 603 -0.58 -20.02 10.69
CA SER A 603 0.10 -20.84 9.69
C SER A 603 1.61 -20.82 9.98
N PHE A 604 2.43 -21.45 9.12
CA PHE A 604 3.86 -21.60 9.36
C PHE A 604 4.70 -20.86 8.32
N PRO A 605 5.84 -20.26 8.70
CA PRO A 605 6.74 -19.65 7.74
C PRO A 605 7.38 -20.73 6.85
N PRO A 606 7.64 -20.45 5.56
CA PRO A 606 8.48 -21.33 4.76
C PRO A 606 9.84 -21.46 5.45
N THR A 607 10.25 -22.69 5.74
CA THR A 607 11.49 -22.95 6.49
C THR A 607 12.36 -23.91 5.72
N ASN A 608 13.61 -23.53 5.46
CA ASN A 608 14.59 -24.42 4.84
C ASN A 608 14.76 -25.70 5.67
N ARG A 609 14.36 -26.86 5.14
CA ARG A 609 14.41 -28.12 5.89
C ARG A 609 15.83 -28.50 6.36
N ASN A 610 16.85 -28.06 5.63
CA ASN A 610 18.26 -28.38 5.92
C ASN A 610 18.81 -27.57 7.11
N CYS A 611 18.05 -26.58 7.60
CA CYS A 611 18.42 -25.77 8.75
C CYS A 611 17.98 -26.38 10.09
N LEU A 612 17.13 -27.41 10.06
CA LEU A 612 16.48 -27.96 11.26
C LEU A 612 17.44 -28.77 12.14
N SER A 613 17.15 -28.79 13.45
CA SER A 613 17.73 -29.75 14.39
C SER A 613 17.30 -31.18 14.02
N ALA A 614 18.05 -32.19 14.47
CA ALA A 614 17.70 -33.59 14.23
C ALA A 614 16.29 -33.94 14.76
N ASN A 615 15.90 -33.40 15.92
CA ASN A 615 14.57 -33.61 16.48
C ASN A 615 13.50 -32.92 15.63
N SER A 616 13.72 -31.66 15.26
CA SER A 616 12.77 -30.86 14.48
C SER A 616 12.57 -31.34 13.05
N ALA A 617 13.49 -32.16 12.53
CA ALA A 617 13.31 -32.85 11.24
C ALA A 617 12.27 -33.99 11.30
N THR A 618 11.84 -34.42 12.50
CA THR A 618 10.86 -35.50 12.66
C THR A 618 9.41 -34.99 12.69
N ALA A 619 8.50 -35.76 12.11
CA ALA A 619 7.07 -35.43 12.11
C ALA A 619 6.45 -35.40 13.52
N GLU A 620 6.94 -36.24 14.44
CA GLU A 620 6.48 -36.28 15.83
C GLU A 620 6.77 -34.97 16.56
N TYR A 621 7.99 -34.44 16.43
CA TYR A 621 8.37 -33.19 17.08
C TYR A 621 7.63 -31.99 16.48
N GLN A 622 7.40 -31.99 15.18
CA GLN A 622 6.59 -30.97 14.48
C GLN A 622 5.16 -30.97 15.01
N ALA A 623 4.51 -32.14 15.05
CA ALA A 623 3.14 -32.29 15.55
C ALA A 623 3.01 -31.91 17.04
N ALA A 624 4.01 -32.21 17.86
CA ALA A 624 4.02 -31.80 19.27
C ALA A 624 4.09 -30.26 19.42
N PHE A 625 4.84 -29.57 18.56
CA PHE A 625 4.89 -28.11 18.56
C PHE A 625 3.56 -27.50 18.07
N GLU A 626 2.97 -28.05 17.01
CA GLU A 626 1.64 -27.67 16.50
C GLU A 626 0.56 -27.79 17.59
N ALA A 627 0.51 -28.94 18.27
CA ALA A 627 -0.45 -29.18 19.35
C ALA A 627 -0.24 -28.22 20.54
N ALA A 628 1.01 -27.93 20.89
CA ALA A 628 1.31 -26.97 21.95
C ALA A 628 0.89 -25.54 21.59
N ILE A 629 0.89 -25.16 20.30
CA ILE A 629 0.35 -23.88 19.85
C ILE A 629 -1.16 -23.83 20.08
N GLU A 630 -1.90 -24.84 19.61
CA GLU A 630 -3.36 -24.89 19.79
C GLU A 630 -3.79 -24.97 21.25
N GLU A 631 -3.01 -25.66 22.09
CA GLU A 631 -3.27 -25.75 23.54
C GLU A 631 -3.08 -24.40 24.24
N ARG A 632 -2.04 -23.65 23.85
CA ARG A 632 -1.54 -22.52 24.65
C ARG A 632 -1.91 -21.16 24.09
N LEU A 633 -2.09 -21.03 22.78
CA LEU A 633 -2.38 -19.76 22.13
C LEU A 633 -3.85 -19.61 21.80
N HIS A 634 -4.35 -18.38 21.91
CA HIS A 634 -5.72 -18.02 21.58
C HIS A 634 -5.91 -17.85 20.05
N ALA A 635 -5.52 -18.86 19.29
CA ALA A 635 -5.56 -18.89 17.84
C ALA A 635 -5.78 -20.31 17.33
N LYS A 636 -6.32 -20.44 16.12
CA LYS A 636 -6.49 -21.73 15.44
C LYS A 636 -5.33 -21.99 14.49
N VAL A 637 -4.73 -23.18 14.54
CA VAL A 637 -3.74 -23.59 13.54
C VAL A 637 -4.46 -24.06 12.27
N ILE A 638 -4.09 -23.53 11.11
CA ILE A 638 -4.79 -23.79 9.83
C ILE A 638 -3.95 -24.57 8.81
N SER A 639 -2.74 -24.97 9.19
CA SER A 639 -1.79 -25.65 8.30
C SER A 639 -0.82 -26.54 9.09
N LYS A 640 0.07 -27.29 8.41
CA LYS A 640 1.11 -28.10 9.06
C LYS A 640 2.52 -27.58 8.77
N ILE A 641 3.43 -27.75 9.71
CA ILE A 641 4.85 -27.39 9.55
C ILE A 641 5.45 -28.13 8.37
N SER A 642 5.15 -29.42 8.23
CA SER A 642 5.67 -30.27 7.14
C SER A 642 5.36 -29.72 5.75
N ASP A 643 4.22 -29.03 5.61
CA ASP A 643 3.76 -28.48 4.33
C ASP A 643 4.57 -27.25 3.92
N TYR A 644 5.28 -26.64 4.87
CA TYR A 644 6.08 -25.43 4.70
C TYR A 644 7.60 -25.66 4.80
N LEU A 645 8.05 -26.91 4.91
CA LEU A 645 9.46 -27.26 4.84
C LEU A 645 9.96 -27.27 3.39
N VAL A 646 10.81 -26.31 3.03
CA VAL A 646 11.25 -26.09 1.65
C VAL A 646 12.70 -26.53 1.43
N PRO A 647 13.09 -26.86 0.18
CA PRO A 647 14.50 -27.05 -0.16
C PRO A 647 15.30 -25.75 -0.01
N GLY A 648 16.60 -25.87 0.23
CA GLY A 648 17.51 -24.72 0.24
C GLY A 648 17.50 -23.93 -1.07
N SER A 649 17.19 -24.59 -2.19
CA SER A 649 17.05 -23.95 -3.51
C SER A 649 15.86 -23.00 -3.62
N TYR A 650 14.91 -23.04 -2.68
CA TYR A 650 13.79 -22.11 -2.62
C TYR A 650 14.14 -20.83 -1.87
N CYS A 651 15.27 -20.82 -1.15
CA CYS A 651 15.74 -19.70 -0.36
C CYS A 651 16.76 -18.85 -1.14
N PHE A 652 16.75 -17.52 -0.95
CA PHE A 652 17.78 -16.65 -1.53
C PHE A 652 18.83 -16.22 -0.50
N ASP A 653 18.50 -15.43 0.53
CA ASP A 653 19.48 -14.84 1.47
C ASP A 653 19.33 -15.29 2.94
N SER A 654 18.25 -15.98 3.29
CA SER A 654 18.04 -16.59 4.61
C SER A 654 17.21 -17.88 4.51
N ASP A 655 17.15 -18.65 5.60
CA ASP A 655 16.36 -19.88 5.68
C ASP A 655 14.82 -19.65 5.65
N TYR A 656 14.37 -18.38 5.63
CA TYR A 656 12.96 -17.99 5.56
C TYR A 656 12.59 -17.21 4.29
N HIS A 657 13.60 -16.68 3.59
CA HIS A 657 13.38 -15.73 2.51
C HIS A 657 13.34 -16.45 1.16
N LEU A 658 12.17 -16.45 0.53
CA LEU A 658 11.91 -17.19 -0.68
C LEU A 658 12.39 -16.48 -1.95
N THR A 659 12.85 -17.28 -2.91
CA THR A 659 13.07 -16.85 -4.29
C THR A 659 11.76 -16.38 -4.92
N THR A 660 11.85 -15.63 -6.02
CA THR A 660 10.66 -15.15 -6.76
C THR A 660 9.78 -16.33 -7.18
N LYS A 661 10.39 -17.43 -7.63
CA LYS A 661 9.67 -18.64 -8.04
C LYS A 661 8.99 -19.32 -6.85
N ALA A 662 9.69 -19.48 -5.73
CA ALA A 662 9.14 -20.11 -4.55
C ALA A 662 8.03 -19.28 -3.88
N THR A 663 8.08 -17.95 -4.02
CA THR A 663 7.02 -17.03 -3.55
C THR A 663 5.66 -17.34 -4.19
N VAL A 664 5.63 -17.68 -5.48
CA VAL A 664 4.38 -18.06 -6.18
C VAL A 664 3.77 -19.31 -5.56
N TRP A 665 4.59 -20.33 -5.28
CA TRP A 665 4.15 -21.56 -4.62
C TRP A 665 3.62 -21.29 -3.20
N ARG A 666 4.36 -20.54 -2.38
CA ARG A 666 3.97 -20.20 -0.99
C ARG A 666 2.65 -19.44 -0.95
N THR A 667 2.47 -18.51 -1.88
CA THR A 667 1.26 -17.69 -1.98
C THR A 667 0.04 -18.55 -2.27
N LYS A 668 0.13 -19.47 -3.23
CA LYS A 668 -0.95 -20.42 -3.53
C LYS A 668 -1.29 -21.30 -2.32
N GLN A 669 -0.27 -21.86 -1.68
CA GLN A 669 -0.47 -22.74 -0.53
C GLN A 669 -1.17 -22.03 0.63
N LEU A 670 -0.78 -20.78 0.91
CA LEU A 670 -1.45 -19.98 1.94
C LEU A 670 -2.91 -19.68 1.60
N ALA A 671 -3.20 -19.37 0.34
CA ALA A 671 -4.55 -19.12 -0.13
C ALA A 671 -5.43 -20.37 0.07
N ASP A 672 -4.92 -21.54 -0.30
CA ASP A 672 -5.63 -22.81 -0.12
C ASP A 672 -5.91 -23.10 1.37
N ASP A 673 -4.95 -22.83 2.27
CA ASP A 673 -5.14 -22.99 3.73
C ASP A 673 -6.19 -22.01 4.28
N LEU A 674 -6.10 -20.74 3.89
CA LEU A 674 -7.05 -19.70 4.30
C LEU A 674 -8.47 -20.01 3.82
N ASN A 675 -8.65 -20.39 2.55
CA ASN A 675 -9.97 -20.71 2.00
C ASN A 675 -10.63 -21.87 2.76
N ARG A 676 -9.86 -22.93 3.09
CA ARG A 676 -10.37 -24.03 3.92
C ARG A 676 -10.79 -23.53 5.31
N ALA A 677 -9.94 -22.75 5.97
CA ALA A 677 -10.24 -22.23 7.31
C ALA A 677 -11.47 -21.29 7.32
N ILE A 678 -11.58 -20.41 6.33
CA ILE A 678 -12.71 -19.48 6.14
C ILE A 678 -14.00 -20.26 5.86
N ALA A 679 -13.95 -21.28 5.01
CA ALA A 679 -15.10 -22.13 4.73
C ALA A 679 -15.59 -22.87 5.98
N GLU A 680 -14.68 -23.28 6.87
CA GLU A 680 -15.05 -23.88 8.16
C GLU A 680 -15.66 -22.88 9.15
N LEU A 681 -15.19 -21.63 9.18
CA LEU A 681 -15.81 -20.58 9.99
C LEU A 681 -17.26 -20.32 9.57
N LYS A 682 -17.52 -20.25 8.26
CA LYS A 682 -18.87 -20.02 7.71
C LYS A 682 -19.88 -21.13 8.01
N LYS A 683 -19.42 -22.31 8.46
CA LYS A 683 -20.29 -23.44 8.83
C LYS A 683 -20.74 -23.40 10.30
N LYS A 684 -20.08 -22.57 11.13
CA LYS A 684 -20.42 -22.36 12.54
C LYS A 684 -21.35 -21.16 12.65
#